data_AF-A0A2E2P2H8-F1
#
_entry.id   AF-A0A2E2P2H8-F1
#
_cell.length_a   1.000
_cell.length_b   1.000
_cell.length_c   1.000
_cell.angle_alpha   90.00
_cell.angle_beta   90.00
_cell.angle_gamma   90.00
#
_symmetry.space_group_name_H-M   'P 1'
#
loop_
_entity.id
_entity.type
_entity.pdbx_description
1 polymer ?
#
loop_
_entity_poly.entity_id
_entity_poly.type
_entity_poly.pdbx_seq_one_letter_code
_entity_poly.pdbx_strand_id
1 'polypeptide(L)'
;MKIQKIALFVLLFSMITNVQAGKIQRAFEALEKYDYFTAKELFEKLKDKEPVAAHYGLSIIYGRNDNPFYNLDSSYFYIQIAESKFPPEALGQVEDLKEMGIDDITLANWKDSVDLKVWENIKESEELSVFQVFIQKHKDAAQMEKAVIKRNELAFTNAKEVNTARSYLSFLENYPEAEQATEAQNRYESQLFQELTEDGKVFSYETFINQYPESPYVREAQDSIYAKSTRNETIEENEAFINKYPNNPNVDLAWRNIYRIYTANYSSERILEFKIEYPEYPFVDELLTDMKLASKVFFPFLKNGLYGFIDEDGKIMIEAQYEVAEPFAEGLSLVMKDGALGFLNKAGDLIIPFNYEDGEPYENGLAIVSKDDKYGMIDRTENAVIPLKYELVGRFSHDLALVANETSYGFVDKKAKLVIPMELDYANDFENGFALIELDDKKGMINTSGRQVIETKYEYLENFNEYGLARAKNDSAYGLIDMSGAEVLPFEYDRIGEFGDNLALVAKGDKYGYVNSEGEIVIPLEYDFNTEAMVWGVFESGYAKFKEGDKYGILNTKGEDVYPAIFEDVGKYTENGFIAVKKKGKWGYADQKVKLKLPYEYSLARSFENGIGKVRKEDGWQLINQSGENLLDSSAMEIRQLDSLYIVNWNGKFALLGEKLDSLLPAEYDGIRKFQYHYLQLKRGEELIYYDPKLRKLIALKEE
;
A
#
# COMPACT_ATOMS: atom_id res chain seq x y z
N MET A 1 36.54 -50.59 -3.76
CA MET A 1 37.91 -51.09 -3.50
C MET A 1 37.98 -51.70 -2.10
N LYS A 2 37.86 -53.03 -2.02
CA LYS A 2 38.19 -54.00 -0.94
C LYS A 2 37.06 -55.04 -0.83
N ILE A 3 37.25 -56.10 -1.61
CA ILE A 3 36.49 -57.34 -1.62
C ILE A 3 36.87 -58.11 -0.35
N GLN A 4 35.95 -58.33 0.58
CA GLN A 4 36.12 -59.29 1.67
C GLN A 4 35.55 -60.64 1.24
N LYS A 5 36.43 -61.63 1.22
CA LYS A 5 36.19 -63.03 0.86
C LYS A 5 35.26 -63.67 1.89
N ILE A 6 34.14 -64.21 1.44
CA ILE A 6 33.30 -65.14 2.21
C ILE A 6 34.09 -66.44 2.35
N ALA A 7 34.19 -66.94 3.58
CA ALA A 7 34.88 -68.16 3.93
C ALA A 7 34.20 -69.38 3.28
N LEU A 8 34.99 -70.13 2.51
CA LEU A 8 34.62 -71.44 1.96
C LEU A 8 34.76 -72.47 3.10
N PHE A 9 33.66 -72.95 3.66
CA PHE A 9 33.68 -74.05 4.63
C PHE A 9 33.98 -75.35 3.86
N VAL A 10 35.24 -75.77 3.85
CA VAL A 10 35.65 -77.09 3.35
C VAL A 10 35.45 -78.08 4.50
N LEU A 11 34.35 -78.83 4.44
CA LEU A 11 34.16 -80.04 5.23
C LEU A 11 35.27 -81.04 4.84
N LEU A 12 36.27 -81.17 5.72
CA LEU A 12 37.35 -82.14 5.58
C LEU A 12 36.81 -83.50 6.04
N PHE A 13 36.23 -84.26 5.11
CA PHE A 13 35.89 -85.66 5.33
C PHE A 13 37.15 -86.53 5.22
N SER A 14 37.68 -86.99 6.36
CA SER A 14 38.65 -88.09 6.38
C SER A 14 37.93 -89.43 6.59
N MET A 15 37.94 -90.25 5.53
CA MET A 15 37.93 -91.73 5.48
C MET A 15 38.27 -92.43 6.82
N ILE A 16 37.66 -93.51 7.33
CA ILE A 16 36.88 -94.66 6.83
C ILE A 16 36.27 -95.34 8.08
N THR A 17 35.02 -95.85 8.02
CA THR A 17 34.72 -97.30 8.21
C THR A 17 33.32 -97.62 7.70
N ASN A 18 33.23 -98.74 6.97
CA ASN A 18 31.99 -99.35 6.47
C ASN A 18 31.09 -99.76 7.66
N VAL A 19 30.17 -98.89 8.02
CA VAL A 19 28.84 -99.25 8.50
C VAL A 19 27.88 -98.80 7.42
N GLN A 20 26.86 -99.60 7.13
CA GLN A 20 25.86 -99.37 6.09
C GLN A 20 25.36 -97.91 6.16
N ALA A 21 25.95 -97.03 5.34
CA ALA A 21 25.74 -95.58 5.46
C ALA A 21 24.24 -95.33 5.49
N GLY A 22 23.77 -94.74 6.60
CA GLY A 22 22.36 -94.42 6.81
C GLY A 22 21.83 -93.67 5.59
N LYS A 23 20.54 -93.84 5.27
CA LYS A 23 19.96 -93.22 4.07
C LYS A 23 20.17 -91.69 4.04
N ILE A 24 20.30 -91.06 5.22
CA ILE A 24 20.62 -89.64 5.36
C ILE A 24 22.07 -89.30 4.99
N GLN A 25 23.05 -90.13 5.34
CA GLN A 25 24.46 -89.92 5.01
C GLN A 25 24.66 -89.91 3.49
N ARG A 26 23.99 -90.84 2.79
CA ARG A 26 23.98 -90.89 1.32
C ARG A 26 23.33 -89.65 0.69
N ALA A 27 22.35 -89.05 1.37
CA ALA A 27 21.70 -87.83 0.90
C ALA A 27 22.67 -86.63 0.98
N PHE A 28 23.43 -86.49 2.08
CA PHE A 28 24.48 -85.48 2.21
C PHE A 28 25.68 -85.74 1.28
N GLU A 29 26.11 -86.99 1.09
CA GLU A 29 27.16 -87.32 0.10
C GLU A 29 26.76 -86.94 -1.33
N ALA A 30 25.48 -87.14 -1.69
CA ALA A 30 24.95 -86.70 -2.98
C ALA A 30 24.93 -85.17 -3.09
N LEU A 31 24.55 -84.48 -2.02
CA LEU A 31 24.56 -83.02 -1.94
C LEU A 31 25.97 -82.42 -2.08
N GLU A 32 26.99 -83.03 -1.47
CA GLU A 32 28.40 -82.62 -1.60
C GLU A 32 28.93 -82.80 -3.02
N LYS A 33 28.46 -83.83 -3.74
CA LYS A 33 28.80 -84.11 -5.14
C LYS A 33 27.97 -83.31 -6.14
N TYR A 34 27.16 -82.35 -5.68
CA TYR A 34 26.27 -81.52 -6.51
C TYR A 34 25.22 -82.37 -7.27
N ASP A 35 24.91 -83.58 -6.81
CA ASP A 35 23.82 -84.42 -7.34
C ASP A 35 22.51 -84.08 -6.62
N TYR A 36 21.98 -82.90 -6.97
CA TYR A 36 20.82 -82.31 -6.31
C TYR A 36 19.53 -83.12 -6.50
N PHE A 37 19.38 -83.83 -7.62
CA PHE A 37 18.19 -84.64 -7.89
C PHE A 37 18.13 -85.84 -6.93
N THR A 38 19.25 -86.57 -6.83
CA THR A 38 19.36 -87.70 -5.90
C THR A 38 19.27 -87.24 -4.45
N ALA A 39 19.96 -86.15 -4.08
CA ALA A 39 19.93 -85.60 -2.73
C ALA A 39 18.50 -85.17 -2.34
N LYS A 40 17.79 -84.44 -3.20
CA LYS A 40 16.40 -83.99 -2.96
C LYS A 40 15.46 -85.16 -2.77
N GLU A 41 15.50 -86.17 -3.65
CA GLU A 41 14.64 -87.35 -3.54
C GLU A 41 14.86 -88.09 -2.21
N LEU A 42 16.12 -88.22 -1.78
CA LEU A 42 16.48 -88.88 -0.53
C LEU A 42 16.01 -88.08 0.69
N PHE A 43 16.25 -86.77 0.73
CA PHE A 43 15.78 -85.94 1.84
C PHE A 43 14.25 -85.86 1.92
N GLU A 44 13.54 -85.77 0.78
CA GLU A 44 12.06 -85.79 0.76
C GLU A 44 11.48 -87.09 1.34
N LYS A 45 12.13 -88.23 1.09
CA LYS A 45 11.73 -89.53 1.68
C LYS A 45 12.03 -89.65 3.17
N LEU A 46 12.96 -88.86 3.68
CA LEU A 46 13.44 -88.92 5.07
C LEU A 46 12.86 -87.83 5.97
N LYS A 47 12.19 -86.82 5.41
CA LYS A 47 11.65 -85.66 6.15
C LYS A 47 10.81 -85.99 7.39
N ASP A 48 10.10 -87.12 7.38
CA ASP A 48 9.27 -87.55 8.52
C ASP A 48 10.03 -88.44 9.53
N LYS A 49 11.12 -89.08 9.09
CA LYS A 49 11.90 -90.03 9.92
C LYS A 49 13.11 -89.37 10.58
N GLU A 50 13.77 -88.48 9.86
CA GLU A 50 14.96 -87.76 10.29
C GLU A 50 14.75 -86.26 10.04
N PRO A 51 13.80 -85.64 10.75
CA PRO A 51 13.24 -84.36 10.35
C PRO A 51 14.25 -83.21 10.36
N VAL A 52 15.15 -83.13 11.35
CA VAL A 52 16.14 -82.06 11.41
C VAL A 52 17.10 -82.14 10.23
N ALA A 53 17.78 -83.27 10.07
CA ALA A 53 18.78 -83.48 9.04
C ALA A 53 18.19 -83.41 7.62
N ALA A 54 17.00 -83.97 7.41
CA ALA A 54 16.35 -83.95 6.10
C ALA A 54 15.84 -82.56 5.70
N HIS A 55 15.27 -81.79 6.63
CA HIS A 55 14.84 -80.42 6.33
C HIS A 55 16.04 -79.47 6.18
N TYR A 56 17.13 -79.67 6.95
CA TYR A 56 18.38 -78.95 6.73
C TYR A 56 19.00 -79.25 5.34
N GLY A 57 19.06 -80.52 4.94
CA GLY A 57 19.50 -80.91 3.60
C GLY A 57 18.65 -80.30 2.48
N LEU A 58 17.31 -80.32 2.63
CA LEU A 58 16.41 -79.65 1.69
C LEU A 58 16.63 -78.14 1.65
N SER A 59 16.81 -77.48 2.80
CA SER A 59 17.06 -76.04 2.82
C SER A 59 18.35 -75.68 2.08
N ILE A 60 19.41 -76.49 2.20
CA ILE A 60 20.64 -76.27 1.44
C ILE A 60 20.39 -76.40 -0.07
N ILE A 61 19.65 -77.42 -0.51
CA ILE A 61 19.32 -77.61 -1.94
C ILE A 61 18.58 -76.39 -2.48
N TYR A 62 17.52 -75.97 -1.79
CA TYR A 62 16.71 -74.83 -2.20
C TYR A 62 17.46 -73.49 -2.08
N GLY A 63 18.45 -73.36 -1.20
CA GLY A 63 19.19 -72.13 -0.95
C GLY A 63 20.46 -71.92 -1.78
N ARG A 64 20.86 -72.90 -2.61
CA ARG A 64 22.02 -72.79 -3.51
C ARG A 64 21.58 -72.45 -4.93
N ASN A 65 22.17 -71.41 -5.52
CA ASN A 65 21.78 -70.88 -6.84
C ASN A 65 22.43 -71.62 -8.02
N ASP A 66 23.18 -72.69 -7.76
CA ASP A 66 23.89 -73.53 -8.72
C ASP A 66 23.07 -74.76 -9.17
N ASN A 67 21.78 -74.79 -8.85
CA ASN A 67 20.91 -75.94 -9.14
C ASN A 67 19.47 -75.53 -9.54
N PRO A 68 18.72 -76.38 -10.27
CA PRO A 68 17.41 -76.04 -10.82
C PRO A 68 16.29 -75.95 -9.78
N PHE A 69 16.55 -76.34 -8.53
CA PHE A 69 15.57 -76.25 -7.44
C PHE A 69 15.70 -74.95 -6.64
N TYR A 70 16.64 -74.05 -6.98
CA TYR A 70 16.87 -72.81 -6.23
C TYR A 70 15.57 -72.02 -6.01
N ASN A 71 15.20 -71.85 -4.74
CA ASN A 71 14.02 -71.12 -4.32
C ASN A 71 14.20 -70.71 -2.84
N LEU A 72 14.44 -69.43 -2.59
CA LEU A 72 14.77 -68.96 -1.24
C LEU A 72 13.60 -69.08 -0.25
N ASP A 73 12.35 -68.92 -0.71
CA ASP A 73 11.16 -69.14 0.13
C ASP A 73 11.09 -70.59 0.63
N SER A 74 11.35 -71.55 -0.26
CA SER A 74 11.41 -72.97 0.08
C SER A 74 12.60 -73.26 1.00
N SER A 75 13.76 -72.67 0.71
CA SER A 75 14.95 -72.77 1.57
C SER A 75 14.65 -72.31 3.00
N TYR A 76 14.02 -71.13 3.13
CA TYR A 76 13.65 -70.54 4.42
C TYR A 76 12.60 -71.39 5.15
N PHE A 77 11.59 -71.88 4.44
CA PHE A 77 10.58 -72.79 5.00
C PHE A 77 11.21 -74.05 5.58
N TYR A 78 12.12 -74.71 4.85
CA TYR A 78 12.76 -75.93 5.30
C TYR A 78 13.74 -75.69 6.47
N ILE A 79 14.51 -74.58 6.48
CA ILE A 79 15.40 -74.28 7.61
C ILE A 79 14.62 -73.96 8.90
N GLN A 80 13.47 -73.27 8.81
CA GLN A 80 12.60 -73.05 9.97
C GLN A 80 12.05 -74.35 10.56
N ILE A 81 11.72 -75.33 9.70
CA ILE A 81 11.28 -76.64 10.17
C ILE A 81 12.44 -77.39 10.84
N ALA A 82 13.65 -77.29 10.30
CA ALA A 82 14.84 -77.90 10.90
C ALA A 82 15.14 -77.29 12.29
N GLU A 83 15.14 -75.96 12.41
CA GLU A 83 15.31 -75.24 13.68
C GLU A 83 14.23 -75.59 14.71
N SER A 84 12.95 -75.52 14.33
CA SER A 84 11.84 -75.78 15.26
C SER A 84 11.79 -77.22 15.78
N LYS A 85 12.38 -78.17 15.03
CA LYS A 85 12.48 -79.59 15.42
C LYS A 85 13.82 -79.96 16.02
N PHE A 86 14.76 -79.01 16.16
CA PHE A 86 16.06 -79.26 16.74
C PHE A 86 15.92 -79.63 18.23
N PRO A 87 16.41 -80.80 18.68
CA PRO A 87 16.21 -81.26 20.04
C PRO A 87 17.06 -80.46 21.05
N PRO A 88 16.59 -80.28 22.31
CA PRO A 88 17.41 -79.73 23.39
C PRO A 88 18.69 -80.54 23.62
N GLU A 89 19.78 -79.87 24.01
CA GLU A 89 21.13 -80.46 24.20
C GLU A 89 21.22 -81.70 25.10
N ALA A 90 20.20 -81.96 25.93
CA ALA A 90 20.13 -83.10 26.84
C ALA A 90 19.74 -84.44 26.16
N LEU A 91 19.48 -84.47 24.85
CA LEU A 91 19.09 -85.66 24.09
C LEU A 91 20.26 -86.23 23.31
N GLY A 92 20.50 -87.55 23.39
CA GLY A 92 21.58 -88.24 22.65
C GLY A 92 21.50 -88.12 21.11
N GLN A 93 20.38 -87.64 20.56
CA GLN A 93 20.21 -87.33 19.14
C GLN A 93 20.99 -86.09 18.68
N VAL A 94 21.42 -85.24 19.61
CA VAL A 94 22.21 -84.03 19.30
C VAL A 94 23.64 -84.38 18.90
N GLU A 95 24.23 -85.42 19.48
CA GLU A 95 25.60 -85.86 19.15
C GLU A 95 25.67 -86.38 17.71
N ASP A 96 24.70 -87.19 17.28
CA ASP A 96 24.59 -87.71 15.91
C ASP A 96 24.43 -86.57 14.88
N LEU A 97 23.63 -85.54 15.20
CA LEU A 97 23.46 -84.37 14.34
C LEU A 97 24.74 -83.52 14.27
N LYS A 98 25.46 -83.36 15.39
CA LYS A 98 26.76 -82.66 15.45
C LYS A 98 27.83 -83.37 14.64
N GLU A 99 27.87 -84.71 14.66
CA GLU A 99 28.77 -85.50 13.80
C GLU A 99 28.50 -85.26 12.30
N MET A 100 27.26 -84.96 11.94
CA MET A 100 26.85 -84.57 10.58
C MET A 100 27.09 -83.09 10.28
N GLY A 101 27.67 -82.33 11.21
CA GLY A 101 27.88 -80.88 11.08
C GLY A 101 26.58 -80.07 11.21
N ILE A 102 25.57 -80.59 11.90
CA ILE A 102 24.29 -79.93 12.14
C ILE A 102 24.16 -79.64 13.63
N ASP A 103 24.35 -78.38 13.98
CA ASP A 103 24.07 -77.85 15.32
C ASP A 103 23.23 -76.57 15.23
N ASP A 104 22.79 -76.08 16.38
CA ASP A 104 22.02 -74.84 16.52
C ASP A 104 22.71 -73.65 15.85
N ILE A 105 24.03 -73.51 16.03
CA ILE A 105 24.85 -72.47 15.41
C ILE A 105 24.83 -72.59 13.88
N THR A 106 24.97 -73.79 13.35
CA THR A 106 25.02 -74.05 11.91
C THR A 106 23.66 -73.82 11.25
N LEU A 107 22.57 -74.23 11.90
CA LEU A 107 21.21 -73.94 11.44
C LEU A 107 20.94 -72.43 11.40
N ALA A 108 21.29 -71.71 12.47
CA ALA A 108 21.13 -70.26 12.56
C ALA A 108 21.97 -69.53 11.50
N ASN A 109 23.24 -69.89 11.35
CA ASN A 109 24.13 -69.31 10.33
C ASN A 109 23.61 -69.54 8.90
N TRP A 110 23.03 -70.72 8.63
CA TRP A 110 22.44 -70.99 7.33
C TRP A 110 21.17 -70.18 7.11
N LYS A 111 20.29 -70.07 8.12
CA LYS A 111 19.11 -69.19 8.06
C LYS A 111 19.50 -67.75 7.80
N ASP A 112 20.50 -67.22 8.52
CA ASP A 112 21.05 -65.88 8.27
C ASP A 112 21.60 -65.72 6.85
N SER A 113 22.24 -66.76 6.31
CA SER A 113 22.69 -66.76 4.91
C SER A 113 21.53 -66.72 3.92
N VAL A 114 20.44 -67.44 4.19
CA VAL A 114 19.22 -67.43 3.37
C VAL A 114 18.55 -66.05 3.47
N ASP A 115 18.41 -65.50 4.67
CA ASP A 115 17.83 -64.17 4.90
C ASP A 115 18.63 -63.06 4.21
N LEU A 116 19.96 -63.13 4.25
CA LEU A 116 20.84 -62.22 3.52
C LEU A 116 20.63 -62.33 2.00
N LYS A 117 20.49 -63.55 1.46
CA LYS A 117 20.21 -63.73 0.02
C LYS A 117 18.84 -63.19 -0.37
N VAL A 118 17.82 -63.38 0.47
CA VAL A 118 16.49 -62.81 0.24
C VAL A 118 16.59 -61.29 0.25
N TRP A 119 17.25 -60.71 1.25
CA TRP A 119 17.49 -59.28 1.36
C TRP A 119 18.18 -58.71 0.11
N GLU A 120 19.27 -59.32 -0.34
CA GLU A 120 20.01 -58.87 -1.52
C GLU A 120 19.16 -58.85 -2.79
N ASN A 121 18.15 -59.72 -2.91
CA ASN A 121 17.22 -59.73 -4.03
C ASN A 121 16.16 -58.62 -3.97
N ILE A 122 15.82 -58.13 -2.77
CA ILE A 122 14.70 -57.20 -2.58
C ILE A 122 15.14 -55.78 -2.19
N LYS A 123 16.38 -55.57 -1.74
CA LYS A 123 16.82 -54.30 -1.14
C LYS A 123 16.70 -53.07 -2.05
N GLU A 124 16.73 -53.27 -3.36
CA GLU A 124 16.55 -52.23 -4.39
C GLU A 124 15.11 -52.13 -4.91
N SER A 125 14.16 -52.87 -4.32
CA SER A 125 12.74 -52.79 -4.69
C SER A 125 12.15 -51.46 -4.25
N GLU A 126 11.25 -50.92 -5.06
CA GLU A 126 10.44 -49.75 -4.73
C GLU A 126 8.98 -50.14 -4.39
N GLU A 127 8.69 -51.45 -4.28
CA GLU A 127 7.37 -51.95 -3.89
C GLU A 127 7.26 -52.14 -2.37
N LEU A 128 6.38 -51.36 -1.72
CA LEU A 128 6.11 -51.44 -0.28
C LEU A 128 5.76 -52.86 0.20
N SER A 129 4.96 -53.58 -0.58
CA SER A 129 4.49 -54.93 -0.27
C SER A 129 5.64 -55.93 -0.11
N VAL A 130 6.73 -55.76 -0.87
CA VAL A 130 7.91 -56.63 -0.83
C VAL A 130 8.56 -56.59 0.55
N PHE A 131 8.74 -55.41 1.12
CA PHE A 131 9.32 -55.25 2.46
C PHE A 131 8.35 -55.68 3.57
N GLN A 132 7.04 -55.47 3.39
CA GLN A 132 6.03 -55.97 4.32
C GLN A 132 6.06 -57.52 4.41
N VAL A 133 6.17 -58.21 3.27
CA VAL A 133 6.31 -59.67 3.22
C VAL A 133 7.60 -60.13 3.88
N PHE A 134 8.72 -59.44 3.62
CA PHE A 134 10.00 -59.76 4.25
C PHE A 134 9.93 -59.67 5.78
N ILE A 135 9.44 -58.55 6.31
CA ILE A 135 9.28 -58.31 7.75
C ILE A 135 8.37 -59.36 8.40
N GLN A 136 7.31 -59.79 7.69
CA GLN A 136 6.38 -60.78 8.22
C GLN A 136 7.00 -62.19 8.30
N LYS A 137 7.75 -62.61 7.26
CA LYS A 137 8.31 -63.97 7.15
C LYS A 137 9.65 -64.12 7.87
N HIS A 138 10.52 -63.11 7.80
CA HIS A 138 11.93 -63.14 8.23
C HIS A 138 12.15 -62.39 9.55
N LYS A 139 11.37 -62.73 10.59
CA LYS A 139 11.28 -61.97 11.85
C LYS A 139 12.59 -61.84 12.62
N ASP A 140 13.49 -62.81 12.47
CA ASP A 140 14.76 -62.88 13.20
C ASP A 140 15.96 -62.41 12.36
N ALA A 141 15.72 -61.95 11.12
CA ALA A 141 16.79 -61.58 10.20
C ALA A 141 17.58 -60.36 10.70
N ALA A 142 18.91 -60.38 10.53
CA ALA A 142 19.78 -59.25 10.87
C ALA A 142 19.46 -57.96 10.08
N GLN A 143 18.74 -58.05 8.95
CA GLN A 143 18.32 -56.91 8.13
C GLN A 143 16.95 -56.35 8.50
N MET A 144 16.30 -56.85 9.55
CA MET A 144 14.96 -56.43 9.98
C MET A 144 14.82 -54.91 10.09
N GLU A 145 15.75 -54.25 10.79
CA GLU A 145 15.74 -52.80 10.98
C GLU A 145 15.78 -52.06 9.64
N LYS A 146 16.68 -52.48 8.73
CA LYS A 146 16.78 -51.89 7.38
C LYS A 146 15.51 -52.09 6.56
N ALA A 147 14.89 -53.27 6.67
CA ALA A 147 13.63 -53.56 5.97
C ALA A 147 12.48 -52.69 6.50
N VAL A 148 12.41 -52.48 7.83
CA VAL A 148 11.44 -51.59 8.47
C VAL A 148 11.63 -50.13 8.03
N ILE A 149 12.87 -49.65 7.98
CA ILE A 149 13.20 -48.29 7.50
C ILE A 149 12.75 -48.12 6.05
N LYS A 150 13.18 -49.01 5.13
CA LYS A 150 12.81 -48.91 3.70
C LYS A 150 11.30 -49.04 3.49
N ARG A 151 10.60 -49.90 4.24
CA ARG A 151 9.13 -49.96 4.24
C ARG A 151 8.51 -48.62 4.63
N ASN A 152 8.97 -48.00 5.71
CA ASN A 152 8.45 -46.71 6.17
C ASN A 152 8.70 -45.61 5.13
N GLU A 153 9.89 -45.56 4.54
CA GLU A 153 10.22 -44.61 3.47
C GLU A 153 9.28 -44.73 2.27
N LEU A 154 9.02 -45.96 1.82
CA LEU A 154 8.10 -46.23 0.70
C LEU A 154 6.65 -45.89 1.06
N ALA A 155 6.20 -46.28 2.25
CA ALA A 155 4.85 -45.95 2.72
C ALA A 155 4.64 -44.43 2.82
N PHE A 156 5.65 -43.70 3.31
CA PHE A 156 5.61 -42.24 3.35
C PHE A 156 5.66 -41.63 1.95
N THR A 157 6.44 -42.20 1.04
CA THR A 157 6.48 -41.77 -0.37
C THR A 157 5.10 -41.92 -1.03
N ASN A 158 4.42 -43.04 -0.83
CA ASN A 158 3.05 -43.23 -1.31
C ASN A 158 2.08 -42.21 -0.68
N ALA A 159 2.23 -41.91 0.61
CA ALA A 159 1.40 -40.90 1.29
C ALA A 159 1.62 -39.49 0.68
N LYS A 160 2.88 -39.15 0.34
CA LYS A 160 3.25 -37.91 -0.35
C LYS A 160 2.73 -37.85 -1.79
N GLU A 161 2.66 -38.97 -2.49
CA GLU A 161 2.10 -39.00 -3.86
C GLU A 161 0.59 -38.72 -3.86
N VAL A 162 -0.14 -39.23 -2.87
CA VAL A 162 -1.57 -38.94 -2.69
C VAL A 162 -1.78 -37.52 -2.15
N ASN A 163 -0.91 -37.08 -1.25
CA ASN A 163 -0.90 -35.75 -0.63
C ASN A 163 -2.25 -35.28 -0.06
N THR A 164 -2.90 -36.12 0.76
CA THR A 164 -4.14 -35.74 1.47
C THR A 164 -3.96 -35.84 2.98
N ALA A 165 -4.78 -35.13 3.76
CA ALA A 165 -4.77 -35.28 5.21
C ALA A 165 -4.98 -36.75 5.61
N ARG A 166 -5.89 -37.46 4.92
CA ARG A 166 -6.14 -38.88 5.19
C ARG A 166 -4.95 -39.77 4.85
N SER A 167 -4.18 -39.50 3.79
CA SER A 167 -3.01 -40.33 3.45
C SER A 167 -1.91 -40.23 4.50
N TYR A 168 -1.62 -39.02 4.98
CA TYR A 168 -0.64 -38.81 6.06
C TYR A 168 -1.12 -39.35 7.41
N LEU A 169 -2.39 -39.16 7.75
CA LEU A 169 -2.98 -39.74 8.96
C LEU A 169 -2.89 -41.28 8.91
N SER A 170 -3.18 -41.89 7.76
CA SER A 170 -3.05 -43.33 7.60
C SER A 170 -1.59 -43.81 7.73
N PHE A 171 -0.62 -43.02 7.27
CA PHE A 171 0.80 -43.33 7.50
C PHE A 171 1.13 -43.28 9.01
N LEU A 172 0.71 -42.24 9.71
CA LEU A 172 0.95 -42.08 11.15
C LEU A 172 0.28 -43.18 12.00
N GLU A 173 -0.96 -43.55 11.65
CA GLU A 173 -1.69 -44.64 12.30
C GLU A 173 -0.96 -46.00 12.16
N ASN A 174 -0.36 -46.25 10.99
CA ASN A 174 0.28 -47.52 10.68
C ASN A 174 1.78 -47.56 11.07
N TYR A 175 2.45 -46.41 11.11
CA TYR A 175 3.90 -46.29 11.30
C TYR A 175 4.28 -45.15 12.26
N PRO A 176 3.76 -45.13 13.51
CA PRO A 176 3.93 -44.01 14.44
C PRO A 176 5.39 -43.77 14.86
N GLU A 177 6.21 -44.82 14.87
CA GLU A 177 7.64 -44.77 15.24
C GLU A 177 8.57 -44.57 14.04
N ALA A 178 8.04 -44.24 12.86
CA ALA A 178 8.86 -43.98 11.68
C ALA A 178 9.67 -42.69 11.83
N GLU A 179 10.88 -42.66 11.26
CA GLU A 179 11.70 -41.43 11.21
C GLU A 179 10.96 -40.27 10.53
N GLN A 180 10.06 -40.57 9.60
CA GLN A 180 9.25 -39.59 8.88
C GLN A 180 8.00 -39.15 9.65
N ALA A 181 7.72 -39.68 10.85
CA ALA A 181 6.48 -39.39 11.58
C ALA A 181 6.30 -37.89 11.86
N THR A 182 7.36 -37.18 12.26
CA THR A 182 7.27 -35.73 12.47
C THR A 182 6.97 -34.97 11.17
N GLU A 183 7.61 -35.34 10.06
CA GLU A 183 7.32 -34.72 8.76
C GLU A 183 5.89 -35.02 8.30
N ALA A 184 5.43 -36.27 8.47
CA ALA A 184 4.09 -36.69 8.16
C ALA A 184 3.04 -35.95 9.00
N GLN A 185 3.31 -35.71 10.29
CA GLN A 185 2.44 -34.89 11.15
C GLN A 185 2.33 -33.45 10.63
N ASN A 186 3.45 -32.82 10.30
CA ASN A 186 3.44 -31.46 9.77
C ASN A 186 2.67 -31.36 8.44
N ARG A 187 2.87 -32.34 7.54
CA ARG A 187 2.13 -32.42 6.27
C ARG A 187 0.65 -32.71 6.47
N TYR A 188 0.31 -33.57 7.43
CA TYR A 188 -1.07 -33.84 7.83
C TYR A 188 -1.77 -32.55 8.28
N GLU A 189 -1.19 -31.82 9.24
CA GLU A 189 -1.77 -30.58 9.77
C GLU A 189 -1.97 -29.54 8.65
N SER A 190 -0.95 -29.35 7.80
CA SER A 190 -1.01 -28.42 6.67
C SER A 190 -2.12 -28.78 5.70
N GLN A 191 -2.18 -30.04 5.29
CA GLN A 191 -3.13 -30.50 4.29
C GLN A 191 -4.56 -30.56 4.86
N LEU A 192 -4.72 -30.90 6.13
CA LEU A 192 -5.99 -30.84 6.84
C LEU A 192 -6.56 -29.43 6.85
N PHE A 193 -5.74 -28.44 7.21
CA PHE A 193 -6.15 -27.04 7.19
C PHE A 193 -6.56 -26.60 5.78
N GLN A 194 -5.76 -26.90 4.76
CA GLN A 194 -6.05 -26.56 3.37
C GLN A 194 -7.36 -27.19 2.88
N GLU A 195 -7.56 -28.50 3.09
CA GLU A 195 -8.76 -29.22 2.66
C GLU A 195 -10.03 -28.70 3.35
N LEU A 196 -9.95 -28.42 4.66
CA LEU A 196 -11.12 -27.95 5.41
C LEU A 196 -11.45 -26.49 5.16
N THR A 197 -10.52 -25.70 4.63
CA THR A 197 -10.69 -24.25 4.42
C THR A 197 -10.62 -23.83 2.96
N GLU A 198 -10.61 -24.78 2.03
CA GLU A 198 -10.46 -24.58 0.58
C GLU A 198 -11.47 -23.57 0.01
N ASP A 199 -12.71 -23.58 0.52
CA ASP A 199 -13.76 -22.67 0.04
C ASP A 199 -13.57 -21.21 0.49
N GLY A 200 -12.61 -20.97 1.37
CA GLY A 200 -12.25 -19.65 1.88
C GLY A 200 -13.37 -18.94 2.62
N LYS A 201 -14.38 -19.66 3.16
CA LYS A 201 -15.48 -19.05 3.92
C LYS A 201 -15.18 -19.03 5.41
N VAL A 202 -15.64 -17.97 6.09
CA VAL A 202 -15.51 -17.79 7.55
C VAL A 202 -15.97 -19.03 8.33
N PHE A 203 -17.10 -19.62 7.95
CA PHE A 203 -17.66 -20.81 8.60
C PHE A 203 -16.70 -22.02 8.58
N SER A 204 -15.92 -22.18 7.52
CA SER A 204 -14.97 -23.28 7.37
C SER A 204 -13.79 -23.13 8.34
N TYR A 205 -13.28 -21.90 8.51
CA TYR A 205 -12.27 -21.59 9.52
C TYR A 205 -12.80 -21.73 10.96
N GLU A 206 -14.05 -21.30 11.22
CA GLU A 206 -14.71 -21.52 12.52
C GLU A 206 -14.81 -23.01 12.85
N THR A 207 -15.21 -23.81 11.86
CA THR A 207 -15.31 -25.26 11.99
C THR A 207 -13.94 -25.88 12.27
N PHE A 208 -12.91 -25.45 11.56
CA PHE A 208 -11.53 -25.89 11.78
C PHE A 208 -11.07 -25.60 13.22
N ILE A 209 -11.20 -24.36 13.71
CA ILE A 209 -10.79 -23.98 15.07
C ILE A 209 -11.54 -24.80 16.13
N ASN A 210 -12.84 -25.03 15.93
CA ASN A 210 -13.65 -25.79 16.88
C ASN A 210 -13.28 -27.29 16.90
N GLN A 211 -12.92 -27.86 15.76
CA GLN A 211 -12.56 -29.29 15.66
C GLN A 211 -11.10 -29.56 16.03
N TYR A 212 -10.20 -28.60 15.79
CA TYR A 212 -8.75 -28.74 15.93
C TYR A 212 -8.12 -27.55 16.70
N PRO A 213 -8.51 -27.30 17.96
CA PRO A 213 -8.09 -26.12 18.72
C PRO A 213 -6.58 -26.08 19.06
N GLU A 214 -5.90 -27.23 19.00
CA GLU A 214 -4.45 -27.35 19.25
C GLU A 214 -3.61 -27.32 17.97
N SER A 215 -4.25 -27.19 16.80
CA SER A 215 -3.51 -27.18 15.52
C SER A 215 -2.65 -25.93 15.40
N PRO A 216 -1.42 -26.02 14.85
CA PRO A 216 -0.57 -24.84 14.61
C PRO A 216 -1.20 -23.83 13.64
N TYR A 217 -2.21 -24.21 12.87
CA TYR A 217 -2.93 -23.36 11.92
C TYR A 217 -4.11 -22.59 12.52
N VAL A 218 -4.39 -22.73 13.82
CA VAL A 218 -5.48 -21.97 14.49
C VAL A 218 -5.26 -20.46 14.36
N ARG A 219 -4.02 -19.99 14.50
CA ARG A 219 -3.71 -18.56 14.33
C ARG A 219 -4.02 -18.07 12.91
N GLU A 220 -3.60 -18.82 11.90
CA GLU A 220 -3.86 -18.50 10.50
C GLU A 220 -5.37 -18.51 10.17
N ALA A 221 -6.12 -19.44 10.78
CA ALA A 221 -7.57 -19.48 10.69
C ALA A 221 -8.21 -18.23 11.32
N GLN A 222 -7.74 -17.80 12.50
CA GLN A 222 -8.22 -16.59 13.18
C GLN A 222 -7.93 -15.31 12.39
N ASP A 223 -6.75 -15.23 11.77
CA ASP A 223 -6.36 -14.13 10.88
C ASP A 223 -7.23 -14.11 9.61
N SER A 224 -7.49 -15.29 9.04
CA SER A 224 -8.40 -15.44 7.89
C SER A 224 -9.83 -15.02 8.22
N ILE A 225 -10.34 -15.36 9.42
CA ILE A 225 -11.66 -14.93 9.88
C ILE A 225 -11.72 -13.40 9.96
N TYR A 226 -10.71 -12.75 10.53
CA TYR A 226 -10.64 -11.28 10.61
C TYR A 226 -10.66 -10.67 9.22
N ALA A 227 -9.68 -10.99 8.37
CA ALA A 227 -9.54 -10.43 7.02
C ALA A 227 -10.79 -10.60 6.15
N LYS A 228 -11.54 -11.70 6.33
CA LYS A 228 -12.78 -11.97 5.58
C LYS A 228 -14.01 -11.31 6.19
N SER A 229 -14.01 -11.06 7.50
CA SER A 229 -15.10 -10.40 8.20
C SER A 229 -15.02 -8.88 8.10
N THR A 230 -13.82 -8.32 7.92
CA THR A 230 -13.54 -6.88 7.84
C THR A 230 -12.92 -6.50 6.50
N ARG A 231 -13.45 -7.03 5.40
CA ARG A 231 -12.85 -6.88 4.06
C ARG A 231 -12.72 -5.44 3.61
N ASN A 232 -13.68 -4.58 3.97
CA ASN A 232 -13.66 -3.16 3.63
C ASN A 232 -13.24 -2.32 4.84
N GLU A 233 -12.87 -2.99 5.94
CA GLU A 233 -12.44 -2.45 7.22
C GLU A 233 -13.36 -1.33 7.78
N THR A 234 -14.65 -1.35 7.45
CA THR A 234 -15.57 -0.32 7.96
C THR A 234 -15.76 -0.44 9.46
N ILE A 235 -16.27 0.63 10.09
CA ILE A 235 -16.61 0.62 11.52
C ILE A 235 -17.57 -0.53 11.83
N GLU A 236 -18.63 -0.70 11.03
CA GLU A 236 -19.66 -1.71 11.25
C GLU A 236 -19.11 -3.15 11.12
N GLU A 237 -18.22 -3.39 10.15
CA GLU A 237 -17.58 -4.69 9.99
C GLU A 237 -16.67 -5.03 11.18
N ASN A 238 -15.87 -4.05 11.64
CA ASN A 238 -15.00 -4.24 12.80
C ASN A 238 -15.80 -4.42 14.11
N GLU A 239 -16.87 -3.65 14.32
CA GLU A 239 -17.77 -3.84 15.46
C GLU A 239 -18.41 -5.23 15.46
N ALA A 240 -18.91 -5.68 14.30
CA ALA A 240 -19.48 -7.00 14.14
C ALA A 240 -18.46 -8.11 14.45
N PHE A 241 -17.21 -7.93 14.01
CA PHE A 241 -16.11 -8.84 14.31
C PHE A 241 -15.79 -8.90 15.81
N ILE A 242 -15.63 -7.76 16.48
CA ILE A 242 -15.32 -7.69 17.92
C ILE A 242 -16.43 -8.36 18.74
N ASN A 243 -17.69 -8.07 18.41
CA ASN A 243 -18.85 -8.65 19.09
C ASN A 243 -18.94 -10.17 18.88
N LYS A 244 -18.61 -10.66 17.69
CA LYS A 244 -18.71 -12.10 17.36
C LYS A 244 -17.50 -12.90 17.85
N TYR A 245 -16.31 -12.32 17.87
CA TYR A 245 -15.05 -13.00 18.17
C TYR A 245 -14.20 -12.26 19.23
N PRO A 246 -14.70 -12.03 20.46
CA PRO A 246 -14.03 -11.21 21.46
C PRO A 246 -12.67 -11.77 21.93
N ASN A 247 -12.40 -13.06 21.73
CA ASN A 247 -11.13 -13.70 22.07
C ASN A 247 -10.19 -13.89 20.86
N ASN A 248 -10.59 -13.42 19.67
CA ASN A 248 -9.71 -13.48 18.51
C ASN A 248 -8.57 -12.46 18.71
N PRO A 249 -7.32 -12.85 18.46
CA PRO A 249 -6.19 -11.98 18.73
C PRO A 249 -6.09 -10.74 17.82
N ASN A 250 -6.96 -10.62 16.80
CA ASN A 250 -7.07 -9.41 15.96
C ASN A 250 -8.11 -8.40 16.47
N VAL A 251 -8.75 -8.62 17.63
CA VAL A 251 -9.69 -7.66 18.23
C VAL A 251 -9.03 -6.30 18.48
N ASP A 252 -7.77 -6.30 18.90
CA ASP A 252 -6.97 -5.09 19.10
C ASP A 252 -6.81 -4.27 17.80
N LEU A 253 -6.58 -4.96 16.68
CA LEU A 253 -6.48 -4.32 15.36
C LEU A 253 -7.84 -3.76 14.93
N ALA A 254 -8.91 -4.51 15.14
CA ALA A 254 -10.27 -4.07 14.86
C ALA A 254 -10.64 -2.80 15.63
N TRP A 255 -10.31 -2.74 16.92
CA TRP A 255 -10.50 -1.53 17.74
C TRP A 255 -9.73 -0.33 17.21
N ARG A 256 -8.46 -0.51 16.84
CA ARG A 256 -7.65 0.58 16.28
C ARG A 256 -8.17 1.04 14.93
N ASN A 257 -8.70 0.15 14.09
CA ASN A 257 -9.31 0.52 12.82
C ASN A 257 -10.58 1.37 13.03
N ILE A 258 -11.47 0.98 13.94
CA ILE A 258 -12.63 1.80 14.33
C ILE A 258 -12.16 3.19 14.77
N TYR A 259 -11.18 3.26 15.67
CA TYR A 259 -10.65 4.54 16.16
C TYR A 259 -10.09 5.42 15.04
N ARG A 260 -9.25 4.86 14.15
CA ARG A 260 -8.64 5.59 13.03
C ARG A 260 -9.67 6.16 12.07
N ILE A 261 -10.70 5.38 11.73
CA ILE A 261 -11.77 5.80 10.81
C ILE A 261 -12.68 6.83 11.49
N TYR A 262 -13.08 6.58 12.74
CA TYR A 262 -13.97 7.47 13.47
C TYR A 262 -13.34 8.85 13.69
N THR A 263 -12.04 8.89 13.99
CA THR A 263 -11.27 10.12 14.27
C THR A 263 -10.58 10.67 13.03
N ALA A 264 -11.15 10.47 11.85
CA ALA A 264 -10.52 10.85 10.59
C ALA A 264 -10.23 12.35 10.43
N ASN A 265 -10.91 13.25 11.13
CA ASN A 265 -10.56 14.68 11.12
C ASN A 265 -9.51 15.05 12.20
N TYR A 266 -9.21 14.11 13.10
CA TYR A 266 -8.31 14.23 14.26
C TYR A 266 -8.56 15.48 15.13
N SER A 267 -9.82 15.91 15.25
CA SER A 267 -10.16 17.00 16.15
C SER A 267 -10.28 16.51 17.58
N SER A 268 -9.96 17.38 18.55
CA SER A 268 -10.12 17.07 19.98
C SER A 268 -11.58 16.70 20.31
N GLU A 269 -12.54 17.35 19.65
CA GLU A 269 -13.97 17.06 19.77
C GLU A 269 -14.28 15.65 19.28
N ARG A 270 -13.76 15.26 18.12
CA ARG A 270 -14.03 13.94 17.54
C ARG A 270 -13.43 12.80 18.36
N ILE A 271 -12.23 13.00 18.89
CA ILE A 271 -11.58 12.04 19.81
C ILE A 271 -12.40 11.92 21.11
N LEU A 272 -12.96 13.02 21.63
CA LEU A 272 -13.82 13.01 22.81
C LEU A 272 -15.15 12.29 22.53
N GLU A 273 -15.77 12.54 21.38
CA GLU A 273 -16.98 11.81 20.94
C GLU A 273 -16.72 10.31 20.87
N PHE A 274 -15.61 9.88 20.27
CA PHE A 274 -15.23 8.48 20.21
C PHE A 274 -15.16 7.85 21.61
N LYS A 275 -14.51 8.54 22.57
CA LYS A 275 -14.41 8.06 23.95
C LYS A 275 -15.78 7.87 24.62
N ILE A 276 -16.76 8.69 24.27
CA ILE A 276 -18.12 8.60 24.81
C ILE A 276 -18.89 7.44 24.17
N GLU A 277 -18.75 7.26 22.86
CA GLU A 277 -19.45 6.21 22.09
C GLU A 277 -18.84 4.82 22.31
N TYR A 278 -17.53 4.72 22.50
CA TYR A 278 -16.78 3.48 22.69
C TYR A 278 -16.08 3.42 24.06
N PRO A 279 -16.83 3.34 25.17
CA PRO A 279 -16.25 3.29 26.52
C PRO A 279 -15.40 2.04 26.78
N GLU A 280 -15.59 0.99 25.98
CA GLU A 280 -14.84 -0.28 26.06
C GLU A 280 -13.53 -0.27 25.26
N TYR A 281 -13.19 0.85 24.59
CA TYR A 281 -11.94 0.94 23.83
C TYR A 281 -10.72 0.71 24.73
N PRO A 282 -9.89 -0.32 24.46
CA PRO A 282 -8.87 -0.75 25.40
C PRO A 282 -7.64 0.17 25.44
N PHE A 283 -7.38 0.97 24.39
CA PHE A 283 -6.17 1.78 24.27
C PHE A 283 -6.37 3.23 24.76
N VAL A 284 -6.82 3.36 26.01
CA VAL A 284 -7.15 4.68 26.60
C VAL A 284 -5.94 5.62 26.63
N ASP A 285 -4.73 5.09 26.86
CA ASP A 285 -3.51 5.92 26.89
C ASP A 285 -3.13 6.49 25.51
N GLU A 286 -3.33 5.71 24.44
CA GLU A 286 -3.16 6.18 23.05
C GLU A 286 -4.14 7.33 22.79
N LEU A 287 -5.43 7.12 23.10
CA LEU A 287 -6.49 8.12 22.93
C LEU A 287 -6.20 9.41 23.71
N LEU A 288 -5.80 9.32 24.97
CA LEU A 288 -5.50 10.49 25.79
C LEU A 288 -4.27 11.26 25.27
N THR A 289 -3.30 10.55 24.70
CA THR A 289 -2.14 11.14 24.04
C THR A 289 -2.57 11.91 22.81
N ASP A 290 -3.35 11.29 21.92
CA ASP A 290 -3.88 11.93 20.71
C ASP A 290 -4.71 13.16 21.05
N MET A 291 -5.61 13.06 22.05
CA MET A 291 -6.44 14.18 22.50
C MET A 291 -5.60 15.37 22.98
N LYS A 292 -4.48 15.11 23.66
CA LYS A 292 -3.54 16.15 24.10
C LYS A 292 -2.77 16.78 22.94
N LEU A 293 -2.47 16.00 21.90
CA LEU A 293 -1.68 16.45 20.75
C LEU A 293 -2.55 17.07 19.65
N ALA A 294 -3.83 16.73 19.58
CA ALA A 294 -4.79 17.24 18.60
C ALA A 294 -4.84 18.78 18.62
N SER A 295 -4.83 19.38 19.81
CA SER A 295 -4.85 20.84 19.97
C SER A 295 -3.52 21.56 19.71
N LYS A 296 -2.41 20.82 19.55
CA LYS A 296 -1.09 21.42 19.32
C LYS A 296 -0.81 21.62 17.85
N VAL A 297 -0.14 22.71 17.51
CA VAL A 297 0.39 22.91 16.15
C VAL A 297 1.84 22.46 16.10
N PHE A 298 2.15 21.62 15.11
CA PHE A 298 3.50 21.11 14.90
C PHE A 298 4.10 21.79 13.68
N PHE A 299 5.34 22.23 13.81
CA PHE A 299 6.04 22.97 12.78
C PHE A 299 7.25 22.15 12.30
N PRO A 300 7.40 21.93 10.98
CA PRO A 300 8.62 21.32 10.44
C PRO A 300 9.85 22.15 10.77
N PHE A 301 10.92 21.53 11.27
CA PHE A 301 12.23 22.16 11.40
C PHE A 301 13.26 21.36 10.61
N LEU A 302 14.34 22.02 10.19
CA LEU A 302 15.42 21.40 9.43
C LEU A 302 16.68 21.32 10.30
N LYS A 303 17.31 20.15 10.38
CA LYS A 303 18.59 19.92 11.06
C LYS A 303 19.41 18.94 10.25
N ASN A 304 20.62 19.34 9.85
CA ASN A 304 21.53 18.53 9.02
C ASN A 304 20.89 18.03 7.70
N GLY A 305 20.03 18.84 7.07
CA GLY A 305 19.33 18.48 5.84
C GLY A 305 18.14 17.53 6.01
N LEU A 306 17.78 17.17 7.24
CA LEU A 306 16.63 16.33 7.55
C LEU A 306 15.57 17.09 8.35
N TYR A 307 14.31 16.75 8.12
CA TYR A 307 13.15 17.32 8.77
C TYR A 307 12.75 16.55 10.01
N GLY A 308 12.33 17.30 11.03
CA GLY A 308 11.60 16.84 12.21
C GLY A 308 10.49 17.84 12.56
N PHE A 309 9.85 17.69 13.72
CA PHE A 309 8.77 18.58 14.16
C PHE A 309 9.00 19.15 15.56
N ILE A 310 8.75 20.45 15.70
CA ILE A 310 8.67 21.16 16.99
C ILE A 310 7.24 21.59 17.30
N ASP A 311 6.92 21.78 18.59
CA ASP A 311 5.66 22.42 18.99
C ASP A 311 5.78 23.96 19.06
N GLU A 312 4.69 24.61 19.47
CA GLU A 312 4.56 26.07 19.60
C GLU A 312 5.54 26.70 20.61
N ASP A 313 6.18 25.90 21.46
CA ASP A 313 7.22 26.34 22.40
C ASP A 313 8.64 26.05 21.89
N GLY A 314 8.77 25.56 20.66
CA GLY A 314 10.06 25.23 20.05
C GLY A 314 10.67 23.93 20.55
N LYS A 315 9.89 23.11 21.27
CA LYS A 315 10.35 21.82 21.78
C LYS A 315 10.26 20.78 20.67
N ILE A 316 11.32 19.97 20.51
CA ILE A 316 11.29 18.81 19.61
C ILE A 316 10.21 17.83 20.08
N MET A 317 9.29 17.54 19.17
CA MET A 317 8.24 16.52 19.33
C MET A 317 8.58 15.27 18.54
N ILE A 318 9.17 15.45 17.34
CA ILE A 318 9.64 14.36 16.49
C ILE A 318 11.03 14.74 15.98
N GLU A 319 12.01 13.86 16.21
CA GLU A 319 13.40 14.08 15.83
C GLU A 319 13.59 14.22 14.32
N ALA A 320 14.61 14.97 13.92
CA ALA A 320 14.95 15.18 12.52
C ALA A 320 15.55 13.90 11.90
N GLN A 321 14.79 13.26 11.01
CA GLN A 321 15.20 12.01 10.36
C GLN A 321 14.57 11.80 8.97
N TYR A 322 13.82 12.77 8.45
CA TYR A 322 13.05 12.64 7.20
C TYR A 322 13.63 13.54 6.10
N GLU A 323 13.67 13.05 4.87
CA GLU A 323 14.13 13.82 3.70
C GLU A 323 13.09 14.87 3.29
N VAL A 324 11.82 14.52 3.44
CA VAL A 324 10.65 15.39 3.20
C VAL A 324 9.70 15.24 4.39
N ALA A 325 9.08 16.35 4.80
CA ALA A 325 8.05 16.34 5.83
C ALA A 325 7.04 17.47 5.58
N GLU A 326 5.81 17.11 5.21
CA GLU A 326 4.72 18.05 5.03
C GLU A 326 4.08 18.42 6.38
N PRO A 327 3.48 19.61 6.51
CA PRO A 327 2.72 19.98 7.69
C PRO A 327 1.65 18.94 8.03
N PHE A 328 1.36 18.77 9.33
CA PHE A 328 0.29 17.87 9.76
C PHE A 328 -1.05 18.32 9.17
N ALA A 329 -1.76 17.36 8.57
CA ALA A 329 -3.13 17.48 8.08
C ALA A 329 -3.94 16.35 8.72
N GLU A 330 -5.06 16.71 9.36
CA GLU A 330 -5.92 15.75 10.06
C GLU A 330 -5.15 14.78 11.01
N GLY A 331 -4.13 15.29 11.70
CA GLY A 331 -3.35 14.51 12.66
C GLY A 331 -2.26 13.61 12.09
N LEU A 332 -2.16 13.49 10.76
CA LEU A 332 -1.09 12.76 10.07
C LEU A 332 -0.18 13.72 9.31
N SER A 333 1.08 13.35 9.18
CA SER A 333 2.06 14.05 8.34
C SER A 333 2.64 13.07 7.32
N LEU A 334 2.67 13.52 6.06
CA LEU A 334 3.38 12.84 4.98
C LEU A 334 4.88 13.08 5.17
N VAL A 335 5.63 11.98 5.26
CA VAL A 335 7.08 12.01 5.42
C VAL A 335 7.76 11.06 4.44
N MET A 336 8.97 11.42 4.00
CA MET A 336 9.80 10.58 3.15
C MET A 336 11.08 10.18 3.89
N LYS A 337 11.43 8.90 3.80
CA LYS A 337 12.66 8.34 4.37
C LYS A 337 13.21 7.27 3.44
N ASP A 338 14.51 7.34 3.14
CA ASP A 338 15.19 6.40 2.25
C ASP A 338 14.52 6.31 0.86
N GLY A 339 14.01 7.44 0.36
CA GLY A 339 13.29 7.54 -0.92
C GLY A 339 11.87 6.96 -0.95
N ALA A 340 11.32 6.51 0.17
CA ALA A 340 9.95 6.00 0.27
C ALA A 340 9.08 6.88 1.18
N LEU A 341 7.81 7.03 0.80
CA LEU A 341 6.79 7.82 1.48
C LEU A 341 5.97 6.98 2.45
N GLY A 342 5.69 7.55 3.62
CA GLY A 342 4.77 7.02 4.62
C GLY A 342 4.07 8.14 5.39
N PHE A 343 3.19 7.77 6.32
CA PHE A 343 2.43 8.73 7.13
C PHE A 343 2.59 8.44 8.61
N LEU A 344 2.95 9.47 9.39
CA LEU A 344 3.09 9.36 10.84
C LEU A 344 2.08 10.23 11.59
N ASN A 345 1.73 9.82 12.81
CA ASN A 345 0.87 10.60 13.70
C ASN A 345 1.67 11.65 14.51
N LYS A 346 0.98 12.49 15.28
CA LYS A 346 1.65 13.49 16.14
C LYS A 346 2.45 12.89 17.30
N ALA A 347 2.26 11.63 17.64
CA ALA A 347 3.09 10.92 18.62
C ALA A 347 4.43 10.44 18.00
N GLY A 348 4.57 10.49 16.67
CA GLY A 348 5.73 10.02 15.93
C GLY A 348 5.63 8.56 15.47
N ASP A 349 4.49 7.90 15.69
CA ASP A 349 4.26 6.54 15.23
C ASP A 349 3.94 6.53 13.74
N LEU A 350 4.54 5.59 13.02
CA LEU A 350 4.26 5.34 11.61
C LEU A 350 2.92 4.62 11.49
N ILE A 351 1.91 5.31 10.96
CA ILE A 351 0.56 4.78 10.76
C ILE A 351 0.45 4.04 9.43
N ILE A 352 1.01 4.64 8.38
CA ILE A 352 1.13 4.03 7.05
C ILE A 352 2.64 3.84 6.77
N PRO A 353 3.11 2.61 6.55
CA PRO A 353 4.53 2.32 6.34
C PRO A 353 5.13 3.02 5.11
N PHE A 354 6.47 3.07 5.05
CA PHE A 354 7.23 3.61 3.93
C PHE A 354 7.16 2.69 2.70
N ASN A 355 6.06 2.78 1.93
CA ASN A 355 5.71 1.86 0.86
C ASN A 355 5.34 2.54 -0.47
N TYR A 356 5.28 3.88 -0.49
CA TYR A 356 4.81 4.67 -1.63
C TYR A 356 5.94 5.53 -2.20
N GLU A 357 5.80 5.96 -3.45
CA GLU A 357 6.79 6.78 -4.15
C GLU A 357 6.49 8.27 -4.02
N ASP A 358 5.21 8.64 -4.10
CA ASP A 358 4.71 10.01 -3.99
C ASP A 358 3.27 10.02 -3.43
N GLY A 359 2.77 11.19 -3.06
CA GLY A 359 1.42 11.35 -2.53
C GLY A 359 1.08 12.76 -2.05
N GLU A 360 -0.17 12.91 -1.61
CA GLU A 360 -0.69 14.14 -1.04
C GLU A 360 -1.05 13.96 0.45
N PRO A 361 -1.02 15.04 1.26
CA PRO A 361 -1.51 15.00 2.63
C PRO A 361 -2.98 14.55 2.73
N TYR A 362 -3.35 13.96 3.86
CA TYR A 362 -4.73 13.54 4.12
C TYR A 362 -5.71 14.72 4.08
N GLU A 363 -6.83 14.53 3.39
CA GLU A 363 -7.98 15.42 3.39
C GLU A 363 -9.27 14.59 3.35
N ASN A 364 -10.22 14.93 4.24
CA ASN A 364 -11.46 14.20 4.45
C ASN A 364 -11.24 12.70 4.72
N GLY A 365 -10.18 12.36 5.46
CA GLY A 365 -9.85 10.98 5.81
C GLY A 365 -9.18 10.14 4.71
N LEU A 366 -8.83 10.75 3.56
CA LEU A 366 -8.25 10.08 2.40
C LEU A 366 -6.95 10.74 1.97
N ALA A 367 -6.03 9.95 1.40
CA ALA A 367 -4.79 10.45 0.80
C ALA A 367 -4.60 9.85 -0.59
N ILE A 368 -4.15 10.68 -1.54
CA ILE A 368 -3.68 10.21 -2.84
C ILE A 368 -2.25 9.72 -2.68
N VAL A 369 -1.95 8.54 -3.20
CA VAL A 369 -0.62 7.92 -3.13
C VAL A 369 -0.28 7.26 -4.45
N SER A 370 1.01 7.13 -4.76
CA SER A 370 1.50 6.39 -5.92
C SER A 370 2.42 5.24 -5.55
N LYS A 371 2.38 4.20 -6.38
CA LYS A 371 3.28 3.05 -6.33
C LYS A 371 3.37 2.44 -7.74
N ASP A 372 4.57 2.06 -8.16
CA ASP A 372 4.82 1.50 -9.50
C ASP A 372 4.30 2.44 -10.60
N ASP A 373 4.55 3.76 -10.46
CA ASP A 373 4.07 4.83 -11.35
C ASP A 373 2.53 4.93 -11.50
N LYS A 374 1.75 4.29 -10.62
CA LYS A 374 0.28 4.38 -10.63
C LYS A 374 -0.26 5.05 -9.38
N TYR A 375 -1.22 5.94 -9.58
CA TYR A 375 -1.93 6.64 -8.52
C TYR A 375 -3.21 5.92 -8.11
N GLY A 376 -3.49 6.00 -6.82
CA GLY A 376 -4.72 5.57 -6.17
C GLY A 376 -5.03 6.46 -4.98
N MET A 377 -6.05 6.09 -4.21
CA MET A 377 -6.44 6.80 -3.00
C MET A 377 -6.65 5.81 -1.87
N ILE A 378 -6.01 6.06 -0.74
CA ILE A 378 -6.09 5.22 0.46
C ILE A 378 -6.83 5.92 1.58
N ASP A 379 -7.44 5.14 2.46
CA ASP A 379 -7.90 5.61 3.76
C ASP A 379 -6.82 5.46 4.84
N ARG A 380 -7.16 5.86 6.07
CA ARG A 380 -6.28 5.85 7.26
C ARG A 380 -5.84 4.47 7.73
N THR A 381 -6.40 3.42 7.14
CA THR A 381 -6.10 2.03 7.41
C THR A 381 -5.34 1.37 6.27
N GLU A 382 -4.89 2.16 5.28
CA GLU A 382 -4.19 1.71 4.06
C GLU A 382 -5.10 0.97 3.06
N ASN A 383 -6.43 1.01 3.23
CA ASN A 383 -7.32 0.42 2.24
C ASN A 383 -7.40 1.33 1.02
N ALA A 384 -7.19 0.74 -0.16
CA ALA A 384 -7.36 1.44 -1.41
C ALA A 384 -8.86 1.70 -1.70
N VAL A 385 -9.31 2.90 -1.36
CA VAL A 385 -10.63 3.44 -1.75
C VAL A 385 -10.72 3.62 -3.26
N ILE A 386 -9.65 4.09 -3.88
CA ILE A 386 -9.44 4.04 -5.34
C ILE A 386 -8.18 3.20 -5.60
N PRO A 387 -8.26 2.08 -6.36
CA PRO A 387 -7.11 1.24 -6.64
C PRO A 387 -5.97 1.98 -7.34
N LEU A 388 -4.72 1.64 -6.97
CA LEU A 388 -3.50 2.17 -7.59
C LEU A 388 -3.31 1.60 -9.00
N LYS A 389 -4.00 2.17 -9.99
CA LYS A 389 -3.96 1.70 -11.39
C LYS A 389 -4.11 2.82 -12.43
N TYR A 390 -4.25 4.06 -11.98
CA TYR A 390 -4.50 5.22 -12.84
C TYR A 390 -3.21 6.04 -13.01
N GLU A 391 -3.08 6.78 -14.10
CA GLU A 391 -1.98 7.74 -14.29
C GLU A 391 -2.16 8.99 -13.42
N LEU A 392 -3.41 9.31 -13.09
CA LEU A 392 -3.77 10.46 -12.27
C LEU A 392 -5.06 10.16 -11.52
N VAL A 393 -5.13 10.62 -10.28
CA VAL A 393 -6.33 10.62 -9.45
C VAL A 393 -6.49 12.01 -8.86
N GLY A 394 -7.64 12.63 -9.08
CA GLY A 394 -8.05 13.88 -8.45
C GLY A 394 -8.73 13.63 -7.10
N ARG A 395 -8.96 14.70 -6.34
CA ARG A 395 -9.68 14.63 -5.07
C ARG A 395 -11.18 14.40 -5.28
N PHE A 396 -11.86 13.89 -4.27
CA PHE A 396 -13.32 13.81 -4.33
C PHE A 396 -13.95 15.20 -4.30
N SER A 397 -14.74 15.50 -5.33
CA SER A 397 -15.63 16.65 -5.40
C SER A 397 -17.01 16.17 -5.82
N HIS A 398 -18.06 16.56 -5.07
CA HIS A 398 -19.43 16.12 -5.31
C HIS A 398 -19.57 14.58 -5.41
N ASP A 399 -18.90 13.86 -4.50
CA ASP A 399 -18.84 12.39 -4.43
C ASP A 399 -18.17 11.67 -5.62
N LEU A 400 -17.52 12.41 -6.52
CA LEU A 400 -16.77 11.88 -7.65
C LEU A 400 -15.30 12.31 -7.60
N ALA A 401 -14.40 11.43 -8.03
CA ALA A 401 -12.99 11.74 -8.24
C ALA A 401 -12.64 11.60 -9.72
N LEU A 402 -11.91 12.58 -10.25
CA LEU A 402 -11.32 12.49 -11.58
C LEU A 402 -10.28 11.37 -11.60
N VAL A 403 -10.27 10.56 -12.65
CA VAL A 403 -9.22 9.56 -12.88
C VAL A 403 -8.77 9.62 -14.34
N ALA A 404 -7.50 9.37 -14.59
CA ALA A 404 -6.97 9.31 -15.95
C ALA A 404 -6.17 8.01 -16.20
N ASN A 405 -6.18 7.57 -17.45
CA ASN A 405 -5.20 6.65 -17.99
C ASN A 405 -4.27 7.39 -18.97
N GLU A 406 -3.43 6.67 -19.73
CA GLU A 406 -2.47 7.29 -20.66
C GLU A 406 -3.10 8.21 -21.71
N THR A 407 -4.38 8.00 -22.07
CA THR A 407 -5.01 8.67 -23.22
C THR A 407 -6.34 9.35 -22.90
N SER A 408 -6.91 9.15 -21.73
CA SER A 408 -8.30 9.57 -21.46
C SER A 408 -8.60 9.76 -19.97
N TYR A 409 -9.61 10.58 -19.72
CA TYR A 409 -10.14 10.92 -18.41
C TYR A 409 -11.53 10.30 -18.20
N GLY A 410 -11.86 10.03 -16.94
CA GLY A 410 -13.17 9.59 -16.48
C GLY A 410 -13.37 9.95 -15.02
N PHE A 411 -14.47 9.48 -14.41
CA PHE A 411 -14.77 9.76 -13.00
C PHE A 411 -15.27 8.52 -12.27
N VAL A 412 -14.79 8.33 -11.05
CA VAL A 412 -15.21 7.23 -10.17
C VAL A 412 -15.94 7.74 -8.93
N ASP A 413 -16.87 6.95 -8.42
CA ASP A 413 -17.48 7.19 -7.10
C ASP A 413 -16.59 6.70 -5.94
N LYS A 414 -17.06 6.92 -4.71
CA LYS A 414 -16.41 6.45 -3.45
C LYS A 414 -16.24 4.93 -3.34
N LYS A 415 -16.84 4.15 -4.24
CA LYS A 415 -16.68 2.69 -4.34
C LYS A 415 -15.76 2.31 -5.50
N ALA A 416 -15.01 3.28 -6.04
CA ALA A 416 -14.18 3.16 -7.23
C ALA A 416 -14.92 2.69 -8.49
N LYS A 417 -16.25 2.84 -8.55
CA LYS A 417 -17.02 2.49 -9.74
C LYS A 417 -16.97 3.68 -10.70
N LEU A 418 -16.60 3.40 -11.96
CA LEU A 418 -16.71 4.39 -13.04
C LEU A 418 -18.18 4.83 -13.18
N VAL A 419 -18.43 6.10 -12.90
CA VAL A 419 -19.72 6.78 -13.14
C VAL A 419 -19.69 7.42 -14.52
N ILE A 420 -18.57 8.03 -14.88
CA ILE A 420 -18.29 8.56 -16.21
C ILE A 420 -17.14 7.73 -16.80
N PRO A 421 -17.36 7.03 -17.94
CA PRO A 421 -16.34 6.21 -18.58
C PRO A 421 -15.06 6.97 -18.93
N MET A 422 -13.95 6.24 -19.07
CA MET A 422 -12.67 6.79 -19.53
C MET A 422 -12.68 6.97 -21.05
N GLU A 423 -13.36 8.02 -21.50
CA GLU A 423 -13.57 8.34 -22.93
C GLU A 423 -13.35 9.83 -23.24
N LEU A 424 -13.05 10.65 -22.21
CA LEU A 424 -12.84 12.09 -22.36
C LEU A 424 -11.38 12.37 -22.72
N ASP A 425 -11.12 13.27 -23.67
CA ASP A 425 -9.75 13.66 -24.03
C ASP A 425 -9.11 14.47 -22.89
N TYR A 426 -9.92 15.29 -22.22
CA TYR A 426 -9.56 16.07 -21.04
C TYR A 426 -10.78 16.33 -20.16
N ALA A 427 -10.57 16.45 -18.85
CA ALA A 427 -11.58 16.91 -17.92
C ALA A 427 -10.97 17.63 -16.72
N ASN A 428 -11.68 18.65 -16.22
CA ASN A 428 -11.42 19.27 -14.93
C ASN A 428 -12.16 18.54 -13.81
N ASP A 429 -11.78 18.78 -12.56
CA ASP A 429 -12.58 18.38 -11.40
C ASP A 429 -13.96 19.04 -11.40
N PHE A 430 -14.90 18.43 -10.68
CA PHE A 430 -16.22 19.03 -10.48
C PHE A 430 -16.14 20.30 -9.63
N GLU A 431 -16.73 21.39 -10.11
CA GLU A 431 -16.91 22.65 -9.41
C GLU A 431 -18.39 23.08 -9.54
N ASN A 432 -19.04 23.40 -8.42
CA ASN A 432 -20.47 23.76 -8.40
C ASN A 432 -21.41 22.77 -9.13
N GLY A 433 -21.07 21.47 -9.11
CA GLY A 433 -21.86 20.40 -9.74
C GLY A 433 -21.60 20.18 -11.24
N PHE A 434 -20.64 20.90 -11.84
CA PHE A 434 -20.28 20.79 -13.25
C PHE A 434 -18.79 20.51 -13.43
N ALA A 435 -18.44 19.79 -14.49
CA ALA A 435 -17.06 19.60 -14.92
C ALA A 435 -16.93 20.02 -16.39
N LEU A 436 -15.93 20.85 -16.67
CA LEU A 436 -15.52 21.14 -18.04
C LEU A 436 -14.85 19.91 -18.62
N ILE A 437 -15.23 19.55 -19.84
CA ILE A 437 -14.69 18.41 -20.58
C ILE A 437 -14.27 18.81 -21.98
N GLU A 438 -13.35 18.02 -22.55
CA GLU A 438 -12.94 18.09 -23.95
C GLU A 438 -13.19 16.74 -24.63
N LEU A 439 -13.76 16.82 -25.83
CA LEU A 439 -13.97 15.71 -26.76
C LEU A 439 -13.73 16.21 -28.19
N ASP A 440 -12.89 15.53 -28.96
CA ASP A 440 -12.56 15.87 -30.35
C ASP A 440 -12.10 17.33 -30.51
N ASP A 441 -11.19 17.80 -29.64
CA ASP A 441 -10.70 19.19 -29.55
C ASP A 441 -11.79 20.25 -29.30
N LYS A 442 -12.98 19.84 -28.83
CA LYS A 442 -14.11 20.73 -28.51
C LYS A 442 -14.50 20.62 -27.04
N LYS A 443 -14.84 21.76 -26.46
CA LYS A 443 -15.18 21.91 -25.05
C LYS A 443 -16.67 21.90 -24.83
N GLY A 444 -17.06 21.28 -23.72
CA GLY A 444 -18.42 21.24 -23.19
C GLY A 444 -18.39 21.08 -21.68
N MET A 445 -19.55 20.80 -21.08
CA MET A 445 -19.65 20.54 -19.65
C MET A 445 -20.62 19.42 -19.37
N ILE A 446 -20.28 18.63 -18.36
CA ILE A 446 -21.12 17.57 -17.81
C ILE A 446 -21.53 17.90 -16.38
N ASN A 447 -22.68 17.37 -15.96
CA ASN A 447 -23.05 17.31 -14.55
C ASN A 447 -22.51 16.03 -13.89
N THR A 448 -22.74 15.85 -12.59
CA THR A 448 -22.30 14.68 -11.81
C THR A 448 -22.90 13.34 -12.26
N SER A 449 -23.90 13.33 -13.12
CA SER A 449 -24.41 12.09 -13.76
C SER A 449 -23.70 11.74 -15.07
N GLY A 450 -22.75 12.57 -15.53
CA GLY A 450 -22.09 12.43 -16.82
C GLY A 450 -22.88 12.99 -18.00
N ARG A 451 -24.06 13.57 -17.77
CA ARG A 451 -24.87 14.17 -18.82
C ARG A 451 -24.24 15.49 -19.25
N GLN A 452 -24.00 15.65 -20.56
CA GLN A 452 -23.64 16.96 -21.13
C GLN A 452 -24.78 17.95 -20.88
N VAL A 453 -24.49 18.96 -20.06
CA VAL A 453 -25.35 20.13 -19.84
C VAL A 453 -25.02 21.23 -20.84
N ILE A 454 -23.74 21.32 -21.22
CA ILE A 454 -23.27 22.13 -22.34
C ILE A 454 -22.68 21.17 -23.37
N GLU A 455 -23.23 21.19 -24.58
CA GLU A 455 -22.74 20.35 -25.69
C GLU A 455 -21.27 20.64 -26.01
N THR A 456 -20.52 19.58 -26.32
CA THR A 456 -19.12 19.63 -26.76
C THR A 456 -19.00 20.16 -28.19
N LYS A 457 -19.05 21.49 -28.33
CA LYS A 457 -18.96 22.17 -29.64
C LYS A 457 -18.11 23.44 -29.65
N TYR A 458 -17.69 23.91 -28.49
CA TYR A 458 -17.01 25.20 -28.35
C TYR A 458 -15.49 25.04 -28.51
N GLU A 459 -14.83 25.98 -29.19
CA GLU A 459 -13.36 26.06 -29.26
C GLU A 459 -12.74 26.51 -27.94
N TYR A 460 -13.50 27.30 -27.18
CA TYR A 460 -13.13 27.75 -25.84
C TYR A 460 -14.39 27.80 -25.00
N LEU A 461 -14.27 27.35 -23.76
CA LEU A 461 -15.30 27.41 -22.74
C LEU A 461 -14.56 27.55 -21.41
N GLU A 462 -15.13 28.33 -20.50
CA GLU A 462 -14.67 28.47 -19.11
C GLU A 462 -15.75 28.01 -18.14
N ASN A 463 -15.39 27.84 -16.86
CA ASN A 463 -16.35 27.55 -15.79
C ASN A 463 -17.36 28.71 -15.63
N PHE A 464 -18.54 28.39 -15.10
CA PHE A 464 -19.53 29.41 -14.78
C PHE A 464 -19.00 30.37 -13.71
N ASN A 465 -19.16 31.67 -13.95
CA ASN A 465 -18.86 32.71 -12.97
C ASN A 465 -19.95 32.80 -11.88
N GLU A 466 -19.81 33.75 -10.95
CA GLU A 466 -20.77 33.96 -9.84
C GLU A 466 -22.21 34.29 -10.30
N TYR A 467 -22.40 34.71 -11.56
CA TYR A 467 -23.69 35.00 -12.17
C TYR A 467 -24.29 33.80 -12.93
N GLY A 468 -23.61 32.64 -12.93
CA GLY A 468 -24.04 31.46 -13.67
C GLY A 468 -23.81 31.55 -15.19
N LEU A 469 -22.86 32.39 -15.62
CA LEU A 469 -22.53 32.60 -17.03
C LEU A 469 -21.14 32.08 -17.36
N ALA A 470 -20.98 31.55 -18.57
CA ALA A 470 -19.68 31.15 -19.10
C ALA A 470 -19.38 31.91 -20.39
N ARG A 471 -18.14 32.42 -20.53
CA ARG A 471 -17.61 32.84 -21.83
C ARG A 471 -17.35 31.61 -22.68
N ALA A 472 -17.90 31.62 -23.87
CA ALA A 472 -17.70 30.57 -24.84
C ALA A 472 -17.21 31.18 -26.15
N LYS A 473 -16.46 30.39 -26.93
CA LYS A 473 -16.04 30.75 -28.27
C LYS A 473 -16.50 29.69 -29.27
N ASN A 474 -17.18 30.13 -30.32
CA ASN A 474 -17.63 29.30 -31.42
C ASN A 474 -17.37 30.02 -32.75
N ASP A 475 -16.93 29.31 -33.78
CA ASP A 475 -16.63 29.87 -35.11
C ASP A 475 -15.81 31.16 -35.06
N SER A 476 -14.72 31.17 -34.28
CA SER A 476 -13.83 32.33 -34.05
C SER A 476 -14.39 33.52 -33.25
N ALA A 477 -15.67 33.56 -32.87
CA ALA A 477 -16.27 34.64 -32.09
C ALA A 477 -16.64 34.22 -30.66
N TYR A 478 -16.63 35.18 -29.73
CA TYR A 478 -17.03 35.00 -28.34
C TYR A 478 -18.49 35.41 -28.13
N GLY A 479 -19.14 34.68 -27.21
CA GLY A 479 -20.47 34.96 -26.68
C GLY A 479 -20.56 34.57 -25.20
N LEU A 480 -21.73 34.79 -24.60
CA LEU A 480 -22.05 34.35 -23.24
C LEU A 480 -23.18 33.34 -23.28
N ILE A 481 -23.04 32.27 -22.51
CA ILE A 481 -24.09 31.27 -22.32
C ILE A 481 -24.43 31.12 -20.83
N ASP A 482 -25.67 30.75 -20.56
CA ASP A 482 -26.12 30.38 -19.21
C ASP A 482 -25.82 28.90 -18.88
N MET A 483 -26.18 28.47 -17.67
CA MET A 483 -26.01 27.08 -17.21
C MET A 483 -26.80 26.03 -18.01
N SER A 484 -27.78 26.43 -18.82
CA SER A 484 -28.49 25.55 -19.74
C SER A 484 -27.85 25.47 -21.14
N GLY A 485 -26.84 26.30 -21.39
CA GLY A 485 -26.21 26.49 -22.69
C GLY A 485 -27.00 27.43 -23.60
N ALA A 486 -28.02 28.10 -23.08
CA ALA A 486 -28.74 29.11 -23.83
C ALA A 486 -27.85 30.35 -23.99
N GLU A 487 -27.89 30.90 -25.20
CA GLU A 487 -27.18 32.14 -25.53
C GLU A 487 -27.79 33.31 -24.75
N VAL A 488 -26.97 33.94 -23.90
CA VAL A 488 -27.29 35.19 -23.19
C VAL A 488 -26.75 36.38 -23.97
N LEU A 489 -25.57 36.22 -24.60
CA LEU A 489 -24.98 37.19 -25.51
C LEU A 489 -24.50 36.48 -26.78
N PRO A 490 -24.87 36.97 -27.98
CA PRO A 490 -24.54 36.31 -29.24
C PRO A 490 -23.04 36.18 -29.52
N PHE A 491 -22.68 35.10 -30.22
CA PHE A 491 -21.33 34.80 -30.68
C PHE A 491 -20.90 35.71 -31.84
N GLU A 492 -20.69 36.99 -31.55
CA GLU A 492 -20.28 38.00 -32.54
C GLU A 492 -19.21 38.98 -32.05
N TYR A 493 -18.66 38.75 -30.86
CA TYR A 493 -17.65 39.61 -30.25
C TYR A 493 -16.25 39.01 -30.45
N ASP A 494 -15.26 39.87 -30.65
CA ASP A 494 -13.87 39.44 -30.79
C ASP A 494 -13.30 39.02 -29.43
N ARG A 495 -13.73 39.66 -28.34
CA ARG A 495 -13.31 39.37 -26.96
C ARG A 495 -14.41 39.70 -25.96
N ILE A 496 -14.43 38.95 -24.85
CA ILE A 496 -15.24 39.22 -23.66
C ILE A 496 -14.34 39.14 -22.42
N GLY A 497 -14.31 40.20 -21.62
CA GLY A 497 -13.54 40.33 -20.40
C GLY A 497 -14.14 39.57 -19.23
N GLU A 498 -13.43 39.55 -18.11
CA GLU A 498 -13.98 39.03 -16.86
C GLU A 498 -15.09 39.94 -16.36
N PHE A 499 -16.05 39.35 -15.65
CA PHE A 499 -17.07 40.11 -14.96
C PHE A 499 -16.49 40.77 -13.71
N GLY A 500 -16.82 42.04 -13.51
CA GLY A 500 -16.59 42.78 -12.27
C GLY A 500 -17.79 43.69 -12.01
N ASP A 501 -18.28 43.73 -10.78
CA ASP A 501 -19.48 44.50 -10.39
C ASP A 501 -20.67 44.34 -11.38
N ASN A 502 -20.97 43.10 -11.78
CA ASN A 502 -22.01 42.74 -12.76
C ASN A 502 -21.78 43.24 -14.21
N LEU A 503 -20.59 43.68 -14.58
CA LEU A 503 -20.27 44.14 -15.94
C LEU A 503 -19.03 43.44 -16.51
N ALA A 504 -19.11 43.07 -17.79
CA ALA A 504 -17.98 42.54 -18.54
C ALA A 504 -17.70 43.39 -19.77
N LEU A 505 -16.41 43.63 -20.05
CA LEU A 505 -15.98 44.31 -21.26
C LEU A 505 -16.29 43.44 -22.48
N VAL A 506 -16.92 44.00 -23.50
CA VAL A 506 -17.16 43.33 -24.79
C VAL A 506 -16.55 44.14 -25.93
N ALA A 507 -15.76 43.49 -26.77
CA ALA A 507 -15.06 44.15 -27.87
C ALA A 507 -15.48 43.58 -29.23
N LYS A 508 -15.68 44.47 -30.21
CA LYS A 508 -16.01 44.13 -31.59
C LYS A 508 -15.34 45.15 -32.52
N GLY A 509 -14.45 44.66 -33.38
CA GLY A 509 -13.57 45.50 -34.20
C GLY A 509 -12.58 46.28 -33.34
N ASP A 510 -12.51 47.59 -33.58
CA ASP A 510 -11.65 48.53 -32.86
C ASP A 510 -12.36 49.20 -31.67
N LYS A 511 -13.57 48.74 -31.32
CA LYS A 511 -14.39 49.34 -30.25
C LYS A 511 -14.74 48.34 -29.15
N TYR A 512 -14.92 48.87 -27.94
CA TYR A 512 -15.45 48.11 -26.80
C TYR A 512 -16.48 48.90 -26.01
N GLY A 513 -17.32 48.15 -25.29
CA GLY A 513 -18.33 48.62 -24.35
C GLY A 513 -18.49 47.61 -23.21
N TYR A 514 -19.62 47.62 -22.53
CA TYR A 514 -19.89 46.70 -21.40
C TYR A 514 -21.28 46.08 -21.46
N VAL A 515 -21.33 44.79 -21.14
CA VAL A 515 -22.55 43.98 -21.01
C VAL A 515 -22.79 43.64 -19.53
N ASN A 516 -24.04 43.56 -19.09
CA ASN A 516 -24.41 43.02 -17.78
C ASN A 516 -24.63 41.49 -17.81
N SER A 517 -24.93 40.89 -16.65
CA SER A 517 -25.21 39.45 -16.58
C SER A 517 -26.53 39.05 -17.24
N GLU A 518 -27.43 40.00 -17.49
CA GLU A 518 -28.64 39.78 -18.26
C GLU A 518 -28.41 39.78 -19.79
N GLY A 519 -27.17 40.02 -20.25
CA GLY A 519 -26.82 40.08 -21.68
C GLY A 519 -27.13 41.42 -22.35
N GLU A 520 -27.51 42.44 -21.58
CA GLU A 520 -27.82 43.76 -22.07
C GLU A 520 -26.53 44.61 -22.17
N ILE A 521 -26.33 45.27 -23.30
CA ILE A 521 -25.25 46.25 -23.47
C ILE A 521 -25.62 47.51 -22.69
N VAL A 522 -25.12 47.64 -21.45
CA VAL A 522 -25.34 48.79 -20.57
C VAL A 522 -24.53 49.99 -21.02
N ILE A 523 -23.31 49.75 -21.49
CA ILE A 523 -22.41 50.80 -21.99
C ILE A 523 -22.09 50.49 -23.45
N PRO A 524 -22.52 51.34 -24.40
CA PRO A 524 -22.32 51.11 -25.84
C PRO A 524 -20.85 50.94 -26.24
N LEU A 525 -20.63 50.26 -27.37
CA LEU A 525 -19.29 50.02 -27.93
C LEU A 525 -18.74 51.28 -28.61
N GLU A 526 -18.27 52.24 -27.83
CA GLU A 526 -17.81 53.55 -28.31
C GLU A 526 -16.33 53.83 -28.00
N TYR A 527 -15.75 53.13 -27.03
CA TYR A 527 -14.37 53.31 -26.59
C TYR A 527 -13.38 52.53 -27.47
N ASP A 528 -12.17 53.06 -27.67
CA ASP A 528 -11.14 52.43 -28.52
C ASP A 528 -10.55 51.19 -27.85
N PHE A 529 -10.67 50.03 -28.50
CA PHE A 529 -10.19 48.76 -28.00
C PHE A 529 -8.70 48.54 -28.29
N ASN A 530 -8.01 48.03 -27.27
CA ASN A 530 -6.73 47.35 -27.40
C ASN A 530 -6.69 46.21 -26.37
N THR A 531 -5.79 45.25 -26.56
CA THR A 531 -5.75 44.06 -25.69
C THR A 531 -5.49 44.39 -24.21
N GLU A 532 -4.82 45.49 -23.90
CA GLU A 532 -4.59 45.90 -22.50
C GLU A 532 -5.89 46.31 -21.79
N ALA A 533 -6.92 46.75 -22.53
CA ALA A 533 -8.24 47.09 -21.99
C ALA A 533 -8.90 45.93 -21.25
N MET A 534 -8.59 44.69 -21.65
CA MET A 534 -9.06 43.48 -20.98
C MET A 534 -8.60 43.40 -19.52
N VAL A 535 -7.53 44.11 -19.15
CA VAL A 535 -6.94 44.09 -17.80
C VAL A 535 -7.33 45.34 -17.03
N TRP A 536 -7.10 46.53 -17.58
CA TRP A 536 -7.37 47.78 -16.85
C TRP A 536 -8.84 48.21 -16.90
N GLY A 537 -9.63 47.66 -17.81
CA GLY A 537 -11.05 48.00 -18.01
C GLY A 537 -12.02 47.15 -17.21
N VAL A 538 -11.53 46.23 -16.37
CA VAL A 538 -12.39 45.43 -15.47
C VAL A 538 -12.97 46.36 -14.39
N PHE A 539 -14.26 46.21 -14.12
CA PHE A 539 -14.94 46.95 -13.07
C PHE A 539 -14.52 46.43 -11.69
N GLU A 540 -14.16 47.36 -10.81
CA GLU A 540 -13.86 47.05 -9.42
C GLU A 540 -14.40 48.16 -8.50
N SER A 541 -15.18 47.77 -7.49
CA SER A 541 -15.82 48.72 -6.55
C SER A 541 -16.71 49.77 -7.22
N GLY A 542 -17.33 49.43 -8.35
CA GLY A 542 -18.28 50.25 -9.11
C GLY A 542 -17.64 51.13 -10.18
N TYR A 543 -16.34 50.99 -10.44
CA TYR A 543 -15.60 51.86 -11.36
C TYR A 543 -14.69 51.08 -12.30
N ALA A 544 -14.53 51.58 -13.53
CA ALA A 544 -13.58 51.05 -14.50
C ALA A 544 -12.78 52.18 -15.16
N LYS A 545 -11.54 51.89 -15.54
CA LYS A 545 -10.74 52.81 -16.35
C LYS A 545 -11.22 52.75 -17.81
N PHE A 546 -11.22 53.88 -18.50
CA PHE A 546 -11.38 53.94 -19.95
C PHE A 546 -10.29 54.80 -20.61
N LYS A 547 -10.19 54.70 -21.93
CA LYS A 547 -9.24 55.46 -22.73
C LYS A 547 -9.93 56.25 -23.83
N GLU A 548 -9.57 57.52 -23.96
CA GLU A 548 -9.97 58.41 -25.05
C GLU A 548 -8.70 59.01 -25.68
N GLY A 549 -8.42 58.69 -26.95
CA GLY A 549 -7.13 58.99 -27.56
C GLY A 549 -5.98 58.38 -26.76
N ASP A 550 -5.01 59.19 -26.32
CA ASP A 550 -3.88 58.76 -25.48
C ASP A 550 -4.08 59.06 -23.98
N LYS A 551 -5.31 59.33 -23.55
CA LYS A 551 -5.63 59.73 -22.18
C LYS A 551 -6.59 58.78 -21.51
N TYR A 552 -6.43 58.62 -20.20
CA TYR A 552 -7.24 57.72 -19.39
C TYR A 552 -8.14 58.49 -18.45
N GLY A 553 -9.39 58.02 -18.37
CA GLY A 553 -10.42 58.47 -17.45
C GLY A 553 -10.98 57.30 -16.64
N ILE A 554 -12.00 57.57 -15.84
CA ILE A 554 -12.71 56.56 -15.04
C ILE A 554 -14.21 56.77 -15.23
N LEU A 555 -14.94 55.69 -15.48
CA LEU A 555 -16.39 55.67 -15.53
C LEU A 555 -16.98 54.85 -14.38
N ASN A 556 -18.25 55.10 -14.05
CA ASN A 556 -19.03 54.25 -13.15
C ASN A 556 -19.83 53.19 -13.91
N THR A 557 -20.54 52.31 -13.19
CA THR A 557 -21.34 51.21 -13.77
C THR A 557 -22.51 51.67 -14.67
N LYS A 558 -22.85 52.97 -14.68
CA LYS A 558 -23.86 53.54 -15.57
C LYS A 558 -23.27 54.11 -16.87
N GLY A 559 -21.95 54.02 -17.06
CA GLY A 559 -21.25 54.65 -18.19
C GLY A 559 -21.02 56.15 -18.01
N GLU A 560 -21.20 56.69 -16.80
CA GLU A 560 -20.94 58.11 -16.55
C GLU A 560 -19.45 58.30 -16.23
N ASP A 561 -18.79 59.21 -16.97
CA ASP A 561 -17.41 59.60 -16.71
C ASP A 561 -17.30 60.35 -15.36
N VAL A 562 -16.86 59.65 -14.32
CA VAL A 562 -16.63 60.22 -12.98
C VAL A 562 -15.25 60.85 -12.84
N TYR A 563 -14.33 60.54 -13.75
CA TYR A 563 -13.00 61.15 -13.83
C TYR A 563 -12.59 61.35 -15.29
N PRO A 564 -12.24 62.58 -15.71
CA PRO A 564 -12.08 62.91 -17.13
C PRO A 564 -10.81 62.31 -17.74
N ALA A 565 -10.88 61.92 -19.02
CA ALA A 565 -9.75 61.39 -19.79
C ALA A 565 -8.75 62.48 -20.19
N ILE A 566 -7.99 63.01 -19.22
CA ILE A 566 -6.98 64.06 -19.43
C ILE A 566 -5.57 63.67 -18.95
N PHE A 567 -5.43 62.49 -18.35
CA PHE A 567 -4.16 62.00 -17.78
C PHE A 567 -3.51 60.95 -18.68
N GLU A 568 -2.18 60.84 -18.63
CA GLU A 568 -1.46 59.77 -19.34
C GLU A 568 -1.76 58.38 -18.77
N ASP A 569 -2.20 58.33 -17.50
CA ASP A 569 -2.70 57.14 -16.81
C ASP A 569 -3.40 57.58 -15.51
N VAL A 570 -4.27 56.75 -14.97
CA VAL A 570 -5.00 56.94 -13.71
C VAL A 570 -4.99 55.65 -12.88
N GLY A 571 -4.93 55.77 -11.56
CA GLY A 571 -5.05 54.64 -10.64
C GLY A 571 -6.50 54.26 -10.37
N LYS A 572 -6.69 53.33 -9.42
CA LYS A 572 -8.02 52.96 -8.92
C LYS A 572 -8.77 54.17 -8.37
N TYR A 573 -10.06 54.26 -8.64
CA TYR A 573 -10.90 55.30 -8.05
C TYR A 573 -11.10 55.06 -6.56
N THR A 574 -11.15 56.13 -5.78
CA THR A 574 -11.43 56.06 -4.34
C THR A 574 -12.27 57.26 -3.95
N GLU A 575 -13.33 57.03 -3.16
CA GLU A 575 -14.25 58.08 -2.73
C GLU A 575 -13.66 58.97 -1.63
N ASN A 576 -12.77 58.42 -0.81
CA ASN A 576 -12.25 59.06 0.40
C ASN A 576 -10.72 59.22 0.41
N GLY A 577 -10.01 58.68 -0.60
CA GLY A 577 -8.56 58.81 -0.77
C GLY A 577 -8.15 59.80 -1.86
N PHE A 578 -6.85 59.88 -2.15
CA PHE A 578 -6.36 60.51 -3.36
C PHE A 578 -6.14 59.50 -4.47
N ILE A 579 -6.49 59.90 -5.69
CA ILE A 579 -6.39 59.09 -6.90
C ILE A 579 -5.01 59.33 -7.52
N ALA A 580 -4.28 58.26 -7.81
CA ALA A 580 -3.01 58.35 -8.51
C ALA A 580 -3.25 58.79 -9.96
N VAL A 581 -2.53 59.80 -10.44
CA VAL A 581 -2.68 60.35 -11.79
C VAL A 581 -1.32 60.59 -12.42
N LYS A 582 -1.16 60.27 -13.71
CA LYS A 582 0.11 60.40 -14.43
C LYS A 582 0.09 61.56 -15.42
N LYS A 583 1.14 62.39 -15.39
CA LYS A 583 1.34 63.50 -16.33
C LYS A 583 2.83 63.78 -16.50
N LYS A 584 3.29 64.03 -17.73
CA LYS A 584 4.71 64.24 -18.07
C LYS A 584 5.59 63.06 -17.62
N GLY A 585 5.09 61.83 -17.76
CA GLY A 585 5.80 60.60 -17.42
C GLY A 585 5.92 60.27 -15.93
N LYS A 586 5.48 61.16 -15.03
CA LYS A 586 5.55 60.97 -13.58
C LYS A 586 4.14 60.89 -12.98
N TRP A 587 4.00 60.11 -11.91
CA TRP A 587 2.78 60.00 -11.14
C TRP A 587 2.73 61.06 -10.04
N GLY A 588 1.53 61.57 -9.78
CA GLY A 588 1.15 62.40 -8.64
C GLY A 588 -0.22 61.97 -8.11
N TYR A 589 -0.84 62.79 -7.27
CA TYR A 589 -2.14 62.47 -6.68
C TYR A 589 -3.10 63.65 -6.79
N ALA A 590 -4.34 63.37 -7.14
CA ALA A 590 -5.42 64.36 -7.19
C ALA A 590 -6.64 63.90 -6.38
N ASP A 591 -7.47 64.85 -5.97
CA ASP A 591 -8.78 64.52 -5.40
C ASP A 591 -9.81 64.17 -6.49
N GLN A 592 -11.01 63.82 -6.05
CA GLN A 592 -12.17 63.50 -6.88
C GLN A 592 -12.59 64.66 -7.79
N LYS A 593 -12.24 65.91 -7.41
CA LYS A 593 -12.49 67.13 -8.21
C LYS A 593 -11.33 67.46 -9.15
N VAL A 594 -10.44 66.49 -9.39
CA VAL A 594 -9.30 66.60 -10.31
C VAL A 594 -8.28 67.65 -9.86
N LYS A 595 -8.33 68.07 -8.59
CA LYS A 595 -7.36 69.02 -8.02
C LYS A 595 -6.15 68.26 -7.49
N LEU A 596 -4.98 68.58 -8.04
CA LEU A 596 -3.70 68.03 -7.60
C LEU A 596 -3.48 68.29 -6.09
N LYS A 597 -3.14 67.22 -5.36
CA LYS A 597 -2.82 67.19 -3.93
C LYS A 597 -1.36 66.92 -3.68
N LEU A 598 -0.77 65.96 -4.38
CA LEU A 598 0.66 65.66 -4.34
C LEU A 598 1.27 65.77 -5.74
N PRO A 599 2.50 66.31 -5.85
CA PRO A 599 3.11 66.66 -7.14
C PRO A 599 3.43 65.43 -8.00
N TYR A 600 3.62 65.66 -9.30
CA TYR A 600 4.06 64.63 -10.26
C TYR A 600 5.55 64.33 -10.12
N GLU A 601 5.93 63.55 -9.11
CA GLU A 601 7.34 63.23 -8.83
C GLU A 601 7.64 61.73 -8.73
N TYR A 602 6.62 60.88 -8.65
CA TYR A 602 6.77 59.44 -8.45
C TYR A 602 6.94 58.71 -9.79
N SER A 603 7.77 57.66 -9.82
CA SER A 603 7.92 56.78 -10.98
C SER A 603 6.74 55.81 -11.14
N LEU A 604 6.13 55.40 -10.02
CA LEU A 604 4.88 54.64 -9.94
C LEU A 604 4.10 55.09 -8.70
N ALA A 605 2.77 55.03 -8.75
CA ALA A 605 1.91 55.32 -7.62
C ALA A 605 0.65 54.43 -7.68
N ARG A 606 0.19 53.96 -6.52
CA ARG A 606 -1.14 53.38 -6.33
C ARG A 606 -2.01 54.38 -5.58
N SER A 607 -3.29 54.45 -5.93
CA SER A 607 -4.27 55.30 -5.24
C SER A 607 -4.31 54.99 -3.74
N PHE A 608 -4.67 55.99 -2.94
CA PHE A 608 -4.71 55.83 -1.49
C PHE A 608 -5.83 54.87 -1.06
N GLU A 609 -5.47 53.95 -0.17
CA GLU A 609 -6.39 53.05 0.51
C GLU A 609 -6.14 53.17 2.01
N ASN A 610 -7.20 53.32 2.81
CA ASN A 610 -7.12 53.50 4.26
C ASN A 610 -6.13 54.60 4.73
N GLY A 611 -5.99 55.66 3.93
CA GLY A 611 -5.11 56.79 4.24
C GLY A 611 -3.62 56.58 3.89
N ILE A 612 -3.26 55.44 3.29
CA ILE A 612 -1.89 55.11 2.89
C ILE A 612 -1.81 55.03 1.35
N GLY A 613 -0.81 55.71 0.77
CA GLY A 613 -0.45 55.57 -0.64
C GLY A 613 0.83 54.74 -0.78
N LYS A 614 0.91 53.89 -1.81
CA LYS A 614 2.14 53.16 -2.16
C LYS A 614 2.76 53.76 -3.42
N VAL A 615 3.97 54.30 -3.30
CA VAL A 615 4.68 54.99 -4.39
C VAL A 615 6.06 54.40 -4.63
N ARG A 616 6.64 54.64 -5.81
CA ARG A 616 8.03 54.32 -6.12
C ARG A 616 8.78 55.58 -6.54
N LYS A 617 9.88 55.88 -5.85
CA LYS A 617 10.88 56.89 -6.23
C LYS A 617 12.11 56.22 -6.85
N GLU A 618 13.11 57.00 -7.23
CA GLU A 618 14.35 56.49 -7.85
C GLU A 618 15.11 55.52 -6.94
N ASP A 619 14.98 55.70 -5.63
CA ASP A 619 15.64 54.92 -4.58
C ASP A 619 14.79 53.74 -4.06
N GLY A 620 13.52 53.59 -4.47
CA GLY A 620 12.70 52.43 -4.12
C GLY A 620 11.22 52.72 -3.85
N TRP A 621 10.52 51.75 -3.28
CA TRP A 621 9.11 51.83 -2.85
C TRP A 621 8.97 52.52 -1.48
N GLN A 622 7.92 53.31 -1.31
CA GLN A 622 7.57 54.01 -0.08
C GLN A 622 6.09 53.82 0.22
N LEU A 623 5.74 53.82 1.51
CA LEU A 623 4.37 54.05 1.97
C LEU A 623 4.26 55.49 2.42
N ILE A 624 3.29 56.24 1.91
CA ILE A 624 3.15 57.67 2.21
C ILE A 624 1.79 57.96 2.84
N ASN A 625 1.74 58.95 3.73
CA ASN A 625 0.49 59.53 4.21
C ASN A 625 -0.04 60.59 3.23
N GLN A 626 -1.19 61.19 3.55
CA GLN A 626 -1.83 62.21 2.71
C GLN A 626 -1.05 63.54 2.62
N SER A 627 -0.09 63.81 3.51
CA SER A 627 0.86 64.93 3.34
C SER A 627 2.03 64.59 2.42
N GLY A 628 2.16 63.33 1.98
CA GLY A 628 3.25 62.84 1.13
C GLY A 628 4.51 62.46 1.90
N GLU A 629 4.44 62.38 3.23
CA GLU A 629 5.56 61.96 4.07
C GLU A 629 5.71 60.44 4.01
N ASN A 630 6.96 59.96 3.86
CA ASN A 630 7.27 58.54 3.91
C ASN A 630 7.07 58.02 5.34
N LEU A 631 6.30 56.95 5.46
CA LEU A 631 5.95 56.26 6.70
C LEU A 631 6.94 55.13 7.03
N LEU A 632 7.86 54.81 6.12
CA LEU A 632 8.96 53.86 6.34
C LEU A 632 10.26 54.60 6.65
N ASP A 633 11.17 53.94 7.37
CA ASP A 633 12.50 54.49 7.71
C ASP A 633 13.35 54.82 6.46
N SER A 634 13.18 54.03 5.39
CA SER A 634 13.84 54.23 4.11
C SER A 634 13.06 53.57 2.98
N SER A 635 13.39 53.91 1.72
CA SER A 635 12.79 53.28 0.54
C SER A 635 13.09 51.79 0.48
N ALA A 636 12.05 50.98 0.32
CA ALA A 636 12.10 49.53 0.24
C ALA A 636 12.31 49.04 -1.20
N MET A 637 12.94 47.88 -1.37
CA MET A 637 13.01 47.22 -2.67
C MET A 637 11.67 46.60 -3.08
N GLU A 638 10.90 46.16 -2.09
CA GLU A 638 9.59 45.53 -2.29
C GLU A 638 8.69 45.78 -1.07
N ILE A 639 7.38 45.89 -1.31
CA ILE A 639 6.35 45.95 -0.26
C ILE A 639 5.20 45.06 -0.72
N ARG A 640 4.87 44.03 0.06
CA ARG A 640 3.68 43.18 -0.14
C ARG A 640 2.73 43.35 1.03
N GLN A 641 1.44 43.39 0.75
CA GLN A 641 0.41 43.40 1.78
C GLN A 641 -0.12 41.98 1.95
N LEU A 642 -0.28 41.54 3.19
CA LEU A 642 -0.86 40.25 3.57
C LEU A 642 -1.92 40.53 4.64
N ASP A 643 -3.19 40.47 4.25
CA ASP A 643 -4.32 40.93 5.05
C ASP A 643 -4.10 42.38 5.52
N SER A 644 -3.98 42.62 6.84
CA SER A 644 -3.66 43.93 7.42
C SER A 644 -2.16 44.17 7.68
N LEU A 645 -1.30 43.21 7.35
CA LEU A 645 0.15 43.27 7.60
C LEU A 645 0.92 43.67 6.34
N TYR A 646 2.13 44.19 6.54
CA TYR A 646 3.04 44.55 5.45
C TYR A 646 4.35 43.76 5.55
N ILE A 647 4.68 43.04 4.49
CA ILE A 647 5.98 42.40 4.29
C ILE A 647 6.84 43.36 3.49
N VAL A 648 7.93 43.84 4.07
CA VAL A 648 8.78 44.87 3.48
C VAL A 648 10.18 44.31 3.25
N ASN A 649 10.72 44.46 2.04
CA ASN A 649 12.07 44.02 1.70
C ASN A 649 13.02 45.22 1.61
N TRP A 650 14.10 45.16 2.38
CA TRP A 650 15.26 46.02 2.22
C TRP A 650 16.48 45.18 1.90
N ASN A 651 17.11 45.42 0.74
CA ASN A 651 18.38 44.78 0.35
C ASN A 651 18.37 43.25 0.45
N GLY A 652 17.24 42.61 0.09
CA GLY A 652 17.09 41.15 0.15
C GLY A 652 16.63 40.62 1.50
N LYS A 653 16.49 41.47 2.53
CA LYS A 653 15.99 41.09 3.86
C LYS A 653 14.57 41.59 4.09
N PHE A 654 13.71 40.69 4.54
CA PHE A 654 12.30 40.93 4.79
C PHE A 654 12.04 41.23 6.26
N ALA A 655 11.19 42.23 6.48
CA ALA A 655 10.59 42.61 7.74
C ALA A 655 9.07 42.40 7.68
N LEU A 656 8.45 42.38 8.85
CA LEU A 656 6.99 42.37 8.99
C LEU A 656 6.55 43.58 9.79
N LEU A 657 5.63 44.37 9.25
CA LEU A 657 5.02 45.51 9.92
C LEU A 657 3.53 45.24 10.15
N GLY A 658 3.02 45.76 11.26
CA GLY A 658 1.59 45.74 11.58
C GLY A 658 0.78 46.72 10.75
N GLU A 659 -0.54 46.73 10.98
CA GLU A 659 -1.48 47.64 10.31
C GLU A 659 -1.13 49.12 10.54
N LYS A 660 -0.62 49.44 11.74
CA LYS A 660 -0.17 50.79 12.11
C LYS A 660 1.29 51.06 11.71
N LEU A 661 1.88 50.18 10.90
CA LEU A 661 3.28 50.17 10.50
C LEU A 661 4.26 50.05 11.67
N ASP A 662 3.82 49.54 12.83
CA ASP A 662 4.73 49.14 13.91
C ASP A 662 5.53 47.91 13.50
N SER A 663 6.85 47.93 13.75
CA SER A 663 7.71 46.79 13.45
C SER A 663 7.34 45.58 14.31
N LEU A 664 6.88 44.51 13.66
CA LEU A 664 6.58 43.23 14.30
C LEU A 664 7.78 42.28 14.20
N LEU A 665 8.49 42.31 13.07
CA LEU A 665 9.72 41.58 12.83
C LEU A 665 10.73 42.49 12.12
N PRO A 666 12.01 42.50 12.53
CA PRO A 666 13.05 43.29 11.88
C PRO A 666 13.40 42.74 10.49
N ALA A 667 14.09 43.56 9.70
CA ALA A 667 14.55 43.21 8.35
C ALA A 667 15.76 42.27 8.37
N GLU A 668 15.56 41.03 8.81
CA GLU A 668 16.63 40.04 9.01
C GLU A 668 16.39 38.73 8.25
N TYR A 669 15.18 38.51 7.75
CA TYR A 669 14.74 37.25 7.18
C TYR A 669 14.94 37.20 5.67
N ASP A 670 15.31 36.04 5.13
CA ASP A 670 15.48 35.82 3.68
C ASP A 670 14.14 35.59 2.96
N GLY A 671 13.08 35.30 3.71
CA GLY A 671 11.73 35.16 3.18
C GLY A 671 10.69 35.09 4.29
N ILE A 672 9.50 35.60 3.98
CA ILE A 672 8.30 35.51 4.83
C ILE A 672 7.15 35.06 3.94
N ARG A 673 6.46 33.99 4.33
CA ARG A 673 5.26 33.47 3.66
C ARG A 673 4.21 33.03 4.67
N LYS A 674 2.95 32.99 4.24
CA LYS A 674 1.86 32.42 5.03
C LYS A 674 2.13 30.92 5.29
N PHE A 675 1.89 30.48 6.52
CA PHE A 675 1.85 29.09 6.94
C PHE A 675 0.43 28.75 7.38
N GLN A 676 0.16 27.49 7.74
CA GLN A 676 -1.16 27.03 8.20
C GLN A 676 -1.82 28.01 9.20
N TYR A 677 -3.14 28.15 9.10
CA TYR A 677 -3.94 29.06 9.93
C TYR A 677 -3.51 30.54 9.80
N HIS A 678 -3.08 31.15 10.90
CA HIS A 678 -2.59 32.53 10.98
C HIS A 678 -1.08 32.63 11.12
N TYR A 679 -0.35 31.52 11.17
CA TYR A 679 1.10 31.54 11.35
C TYR A 679 1.81 31.96 10.07
N LEU A 680 3.00 32.53 10.22
CA LEU A 680 3.91 32.82 9.12
C LEU A 680 5.15 31.94 9.23
N GLN A 681 5.65 31.43 8.11
CA GLN A 681 6.96 30.80 8.03
C GLN A 681 7.98 31.85 7.59
N LEU A 682 9.05 31.94 8.36
CA LEU A 682 10.20 32.82 8.14
C LEU A 682 11.41 31.95 7.78
N LYS A 683 12.20 32.41 6.82
CA LYS A 683 13.47 31.78 6.45
C LYS A 683 14.63 32.65 6.91
N ARG A 684 15.63 32.07 7.58
CA ARG A 684 16.88 32.73 7.94
C ARG A 684 18.06 31.79 7.69
N GLY A 685 18.74 31.96 6.56
CA GLY A 685 19.69 30.99 6.05
C GLY A 685 19.01 29.66 5.75
N GLU A 686 19.47 28.59 6.40
CA GLU A 686 18.87 27.25 6.35
C GLU A 686 17.84 27.02 7.47
N GLU A 687 17.72 27.95 8.41
CA GLU A 687 16.79 27.85 9.55
C GLU A 687 15.35 28.14 9.12
N LEU A 688 14.43 27.28 9.55
CA LEU A 688 12.99 27.50 9.48
C LEU A 688 12.49 28.02 10.84
N ILE A 689 11.90 29.20 10.81
CA ILE A 689 11.33 29.87 11.99
C ILE A 689 9.86 30.14 11.68
N TYR A 690 9.04 30.21 12.72
CA TYR A 690 7.62 30.51 12.61
C TYR A 690 7.25 31.70 13.47
N TYR A 691 6.20 32.40 13.08
CA TYR A 691 5.71 33.57 13.80
C TYR A 691 4.20 33.54 13.95
N ASP A 692 3.73 33.74 15.16
CA ASP A 692 2.34 34.00 15.47
C ASP A 692 2.09 35.52 15.52
N PRO A 693 1.45 36.12 14.50
CA PRO A 693 1.15 37.54 14.50
C PRO A 693 0.10 37.96 15.55
N LYS A 694 -0.76 37.04 16.01
CA LYS A 694 -1.77 37.34 17.04
C LYS A 694 -1.13 37.42 18.41
N LEU A 695 -0.24 36.47 18.71
CA LEU A 695 0.49 36.42 19.99
C LEU A 695 1.79 37.21 19.98
N ARG A 696 2.20 37.73 18.82
CA ARG A 696 3.52 38.36 18.59
C ARG A 696 4.68 37.49 19.06
N LYS A 697 4.61 36.18 18.82
CA LYS A 697 5.54 35.16 19.34
C LYS A 697 6.34 34.55 18.19
N LEU A 698 7.67 34.51 18.33
CA LEU A 698 8.56 33.71 17.49
C LEU A 698 8.62 32.27 18.01
N ILE A 699 8.63 31.32 17.09
CA ILE A 699 8.68 29.89 17.34
C ILE A 699 9.84 29.35 16.51
N ALA A 700 10.90 28.92 17.17
CA ALA A 700 12.08 28.35 16.54
C ALA A 700 12.54 27.14 17.36
N LEU A 701 13.35 26.28 16.75
CA LEU A 701 13.99 25.18 17.46
C LEU A 701 14.79 25.73 18.65
N LYS A 702 14.49 25.25 19.86
CA LYS A 702 15.35 25.53 21.02
C LYS A 702 16.57 24.63 20.96
N GLU A 703 17.75 25.22 20.99
CA GLU A 703 18.98 24.48 21.29
C GLU A 703 18.87 23.96 22.73
N GLU A 704 19.01 22.65 22.93
CA GLU A 704 19.03 22.01 24.26
C GLU A 704 20.32 22.29 25.03
#